data_AF-A0A938G5B7-F1
#
_entry.id   AF-A0A938G5B7-F1
#
_cell.length_a   1.000
_cell.length_b   1.000
_cell.length_c   1.000
_cell.angle_alpha   90.00
_cell.angle_beta   90.00
_cell.angle_gamma   90.00
#
_symmetry.space_group_name_H-M   'P 1'
#
loop_
_entity.id
_entity.type
_entity.pdbx_description
1 polymer ?
#
loop_
_entity_poly.entity_id
_entity_poly.type
_entity_poly.pdbx_seq_one_letter_code
_entity_poly.pdbx_strand_id
1 'polypeptide(L)'
;MTIPTAERPTAAPPVVAVMVVHEPGDWFAEVLRGLAEQDYPDIRLVALVTSTTPPGVADQVRSTHPAALVRTVEGNPGFGPVANQALSLVDGRDGFFLILHDDVALRPDAISQLVDEAFRSNAAVVGPKLVEWDAPDVLQHVGLDCDRAGQLVDVVDPGERDQEQHDAVRDVFALPSACLLVRNDVWREVAGFAPNIPFLGEELDFCWRVHLLGARVVVNPAAVVRHRDGFHTRGTLLHATTRRERHRVRTAMICAPLAQLPLVVVRLLIGSLVEFVVGVFAGRAQEAFASLRAVVALVVDAPLIVERRRAIRPLRRVPAREVTSLQLRSSARIAAFARHRRALREQHTSEVPTIGAPSAPVARTTTFVGLVTIAFVVVANRGFIWGGLSGVGQTMPLMPHDTSPIDVARAYLSGWSPNWFGATSAAPTLLGALSVLGAMFLGNWAALLTAIVVGAFFVGAVGAWRLCGAIGDARVRMFGALVYLALPVGVLAARDGRRDALILWALLPWMLDFARRVAGLLRDERDVARETSVRAAGSRRAQLLASLLLLIAIASTFSPATLMVVAFVAVLLGIAALLTATPWRASAWLVASLLAGVVGAAVLHLPWSVSFVGTGWWTQLIGAGHPLTNASLLDVASFGLGNVVWRWVVVAAYVPVVVVAVLSRGARAAWPTRAALLTAAPLLIRFAHERGVIGIRMPEPLMLAAVSSLGITLAAAIVFSDFLGGRQRALTWRQLFSVVSTACIVAACAPVVVAGASGSWSQPPDTLGRLAAQLPTDAAISNGAAITADATTTGGDYATLYIGDPRLIHAGATTSSSNVAYAIVRDGGLTGLDTLPPAESSLTKALHRAVDVLVTGESLRAGRLLAPLAVRFVVVPLRESTQYASRPLAAGNIGDGVVARIADQLDFRRVYTATDLVIFENMAALPTVAVLDERSAVASQQATEASLLAEPLTSRGALLSGLVPHRANVGALSAGTVHLAVPFSDRWTLRVDGARIAPRVAFGATTAFDAPVAGRAELRLRAGLSHRVLIAMQVLLWVFVLAITFNPSRFRGRVRAAREVVEVSLRSDDQRVGVA
;
A
#
# COMPACT_ATOMS: atom_id res chain seq x y z
N MET A 1 -41.37 34.19 -21.31
CA MET A 1 -42.82 34.49 -21.37
C MET A 1 -43.39 34.04 -20.03
N THR A 2 -43.57 34.97 -19.11
CA THR A 2 -44.07 34.73 -17.74
C THR A 2 -45.57 34.49 -17.77
N ILE A 3 -46.05 33.57 -16.95
CA ILE A 3 -47.48 33.23 -16.88
C ILE A 3 -48.18 34.28 -16.01
N PRO A 4 -49.23 34.98 -16.49
CA PRO A 4 -49.94 35.96 -15.67
C PRO A 4 -50.90 35.27 -14.70
N THR A 5 -50.87 35.74 -13.44
CA THR A 5 -51.80 35.37 -12.37
C THR A 5 -53.11 36.16 -12.50
N ALA A 6 -54.16 35.52 -13.00
CA ALA A 6 -55.53 35.97 -12.79
C ALA A 6 -56.04 35.39 -11.46
N GLU A 7 -56.63 36.23 -10.60
CA GLU A 7 -57.29 35.82 -9.35
C GLU A 7 -58.35 34.74 -9.65
N ARG A 8 -58.24 33.59 -8.96
CA ARG A 8 -59.15 32.44 -9.11
C ARG A 8 -59.86 32.14 -7.79
N PRO A 9 -61.16 31.79 -7.82
CA PRO A 9 -61.92 31.36 -6.65
C PRO A 9 -61.40 30.00 -6.17
N THR A 10 -61.32 29.82 -4.84
CA THR A 10 -60.94 28.60 -4.07
C THR A 10 -60.79 27.31 -4.89
N ALA A 11 -59.67 27.20 -5.60
CA ALA A 11 -59.32 26.05 -6.45
C ALA A 11 -58.18 25.28 -5.78
N ALA A 12 -58.09 23.97 -6.06
CA ALA A 12 -57.02 23.11 -5.57
C ALA A 12 -55.63 23.76 -5.79
N PRO A 13 -54.69 23.65 -4.85
CA PRO A 13 -53.40 24.32 -4.94
C PRO A 13 -52.63 23.89 -6.20
N PRO A 14 -51.93 24.81 -6.88
CA PRO A 14 -51.25 24.47 -8.13
C PRO A 14 -50.10 23.47 -7.88
N VAL A 15 -50.02 22.44 -8.73
CA VAL A 15 -48.93 21.46 -8.75
C VAL A 15 -48.15 21.61 -10.04
N VAL A 16 -46.85 21.90 -9.93
CA VAL A 16 -45.95 21.92 -11.09
C VAL A 16 -45.12 20.65 -11.13
N ALA A 17 -45.45 19.75 -12.07
CA ALA A 17 -44.68 18.55 -12.36
C ALA A 17 -43.39 18.92 -13.10
N VAL A 18 -42.25 18.77 -12.45
CA VAL A 18 -40.92 19.01 -13.01
C VAL A 18 -40.32 17.67 -13.41
N MET A 19 -40.34 17.38 -14.70
CA MET A 19 -39.81 16.13 -15.24
C MET A 19 -38.45 16.37 -15.87
N VAL A 20 -37.44 15.62 -15.43
CA VAL A 20 -36.09 15.64 -16.02
C VAL A 20 -35.98 14.52 -17.04
N VAL A 21 -35.72 14.86 -18.30
CA VAL A 21 -35.73 13.90 -19.42
C VAL A 21 -34.32 13.76 -20.01
N HIS A 22 -33.80 12.53 -20.02
CA HIS A 22 -32.49 12.21 -20.56
C HIS A 22 -32.49 10.83 -21.23
N GLU A 23 -32.43 10.85 -22.57
CA GLU A 23 -32.40 9.66 -23.43
C GLU A 23 -33.44 8.60 -22.99
N PRO A 24 -34.73 8.96 -22.92
CA PRO A 24 -35.76 8.03 -22.49
C PRO A 24 -36.02 6.97 -23.57
N GLY A 25 -36.40 5.77 -23.16
CA GLY A 25 -36.76 4.67 -24.07
C GLY A 25 -38.27 4.54 -24.27
N ASP A 26 -38.70 3.37 -24.76
CA ASP A 26 -40.09 3.14 -25.20
C ASP A 26 -41.15 3.33 -24.09
N TRP A 27 -40.76 3.21 -22.82
CA TRP A 27 -41.64 3.42 -21.66
C TRP A 27 -42.11 4.88 -21.50
N PHE A 28 -41.43 5.85 -22.13
CA PHE A 28 -41.72 7.27 -21.92
C PHE A 28 -43.15 7.67 -22.33
N ALA A 29 -43.72 7.00 -23.33
CA ALA A 29 -45.11 7.22 -23.74
C ALA A 29 -46.09 6.89 -22.60
N GLU A 30 -45.80 5.86 -21.81
CA GLU A 30 -46.61 5.44 -20.67
C GLU A 30 -46.46 6.39 -19.48
N VAL A 31 -45.25 6.93 -19.26
CA VAL A 31 -44.99 7.98 -18.27
C VAL A 31 -45.82 9.23 -18.57
N LEU A 32 -45.81 9.71 -19.82
CA LEU A 32 -46.58 10.88 -20.24
C LEU A 32 -48.09 10.64 -20.14
N ARG A 33 -48.55 9.43 -20.48
CA ARG A 33 -49.96 9.04 -20.35
C ARG A 33 -50.40 9.03 -18.88
N GLY A 34 -49.63 8.42 -17.99
CA GLY A 34 -49.94 8.38 -16.56
C GLY A 34 -50.05 9.78 -15.95
N LEU A 35 -49.27 10.75 -16.43
CA LEU A 35 -49.40 12.16 -16.03
C LEU A 35 -50.65 12.84 -16.61
N ALA A 36 -51.08 12.47 -17.83
CA ALA A 36 -52.27 13.01 -18.47
C ALA A 36 -53.58 12.48 -17.85
N GLU A 37 -53.54 11.27 -17.31
CA GLU A 37 -54.68 10.58 -16.68
C GLU A 37 -54.90 10.98 -15.21
N GLN A 38 -54.17 11.97 -14.68
CA GLN A 38 -54.30 12.40 -13.29
C GLN A 38 -55.66 13.07 -13.02
N ASP A 39 -56.27 12.76 -11.88
CA ASP A 39 -57.55 13.33 -11.43
C ASP A 39 -57.44 14.75 -10.83
N TYR A 40 -56.22 15.28 -10.72
CA TYR A 40 -55.95 16.54 -10.06
C TYR A 40 -56.15 17.76 -10.98
N PRO A 41 -56.96 18.77 -10.61
CA PRO A 41 -57.46 19.78 -11.54
C PRO A 41 -56.49 20.91 -11.91
N ASP A 42 -55.46 21.22 -11.10
CA ASP A 42 -54.49 22.30 -11.39
C ASP A 42 -53.05 21.79 -11.45
N ILE A 43 -52.78 20.95 -12.46
CA ILE A 43 -51.45 20.40 -12.76
C ILE A 43 -50.84 21.06 -14.00
N ARG A 44 -49.54 21.39 -13.94
CA ARG A 44 -48.75 21.87 -15.08
C ARG A 44 -47.45 21.11 -15.23
N LEU A 45 -47.09 20.74 -16.45
CA LEU A 45 -45.85 20.03 -16.75
C LEU A 45 -44.75 21.02 -17.19
N VAL A 46 -43.59 20.93 -16.53
CA VAL A 46 -42.32 21.51 -16.97
C VAL A 46 -41.37 20.36 -17.30
N ALA A 47 -41.14 20.12 -18.59
CA ALA A 47 -40.23 19.09 -19.06
C ALA A 47 -38.85 19.70 -19.39
N LEU A 48 -37.83 19.26 -18.65
CA LEU A 48 -36.45 19.70 -18.79
C LEU A 48 -35.68 18.64 -19.58
N VAL A 49 -35.52 18.88 -20.88
CA VAL A 49 -34.93 17.93 -21.83
C VAL A 49 -33.44 18.24 -22.00
N THR A 50 -32.57 17.28 -21.71
CA THR A 50 -31.12 17.44 -21.94
C THR A 50 -30.79 17.49 -23.43
N SER A 51 -29.81 18.31 -23.84
CA SER A 51 -29.48 18.53 -25.26
C SER A 51 -28.89 17.29 -25.98
N THR A 52 -28.51 16.26 -25.23
CA THR A 52 -28.07 14.96 -25.79
C THR A 52 -29.24 14.04 -26.13
N THR A 53 -30.45 14.38 -25.69
CA THR A 53 -31.67 13.61 -25.97
C THR A 53 -32.11 13.81 -27.43
N PRO A 54 -32.61 12.77 -28.12
CA PRO A 54 -33.11 12.90 -29.49
C PRO A 54 -34.21 13.98 -29.63
N PRO A 55 -34.23 14.77 -30.72
CA PRO A 55 -35.18 15.87 -30.89
C PRO A 55 -36.66 15.47 -30.77
N GLY A 56 -37.02 14.28 -31.26
CA GLY A 56 -38.40 13.80 -31.27
C GLY A 56 -39.03 13.63 -29.88
N VAL A 57 -38.22 13.52 -28.82
CA VAL A 57 -38.73 13.39 -27.43
C VAL A 57 -39.42 14.68 -26.98
N ALA A 58 -38.89 15.85 -27.36
CA ALA A 58 -39.52 17.13 -27.02
C ALA A 58 -40.88 17.27 -27.72
N ASP A 59 -41.01 16.78 -28.96
CA ASP A 59 -42.26 16.82 -29.72
C ASP A 59 -43.29 15.85 -29.13
N GLN A 60 -42.86 14.68 -28.65
CA GLN A 60 -43.71 13.72 -27.95
C GLN A 60 -44.32 14.29 -26.66
N VAL A 61 -43.57 15.11 -25.91
CA VAL A 61 -44.11 15.81 -24.74
C VAL A 61 -45.19 16.80 -25.15
N ARG A 62 -44.94 17.62 -26.19
CA ARG A 62 -45.90 18.64 -26.65
C ARG A 62 -47.17 18.03 -27.23
N SER A 63 -47.08 16.87 -27.89
CA SER A 63 -48.26 16.20 -28.45
C SER A 63 -49.17 15.63 -27.36
N THR A 64 -48.60 15.10 -26.27
CA THR A 64 -49.37 14.50 -25.17
C THR A 64 -49.84 15.56 -24.16
N HIS A 65 -49.03 16.59 -23.93
CA HIS A 65 -49.30 17.69 -23.00
C HIS A 65 -49.10 19.05 -23.70
N PRO A 66 -50.11 19.55 -24.44
CA PRO A 66 -49.98 20.80 -25.21
C PRO A 66 -49.70 22.04 -24.36
N ALA A 67 -50.12 22.05 -23.10
CA ALA A 67 -49.86 23.13 -22.15
C ALA A 67 -48.50 23.02 -21.43
N ALA A 68 -47.68 22.01 -21.75
CA ALA A 68 -46.39 21.80 -21.09
C ALA A 68 -45.32 22.81 -21.53
N LEU A 69 -44.53 23.27 -20.56
CA LEU A 69 -43.31 24.03 -20.84
C LEU A 69 -42.14 23.07 -21.07
N VAL A 70 -41.69 22.96 -22.32
CA VAL A 70 -40.51 22.16 -22.67
C VAL A 70 -39.30 23.07 -22.79
N ARG A 71 -38.28 22.86 -21.93
CA ARG A 71 -37.01 23.61 -21.97
C ARG A 71 -35.84 22.66 -22.21
N THR A 72 -35.02 23.01 -23.20
CA THR A 72 -33.77 22.31 -23.45
C THR A 72 -32.66 22.81 -22.53
N VAL A 73 -31.95 21.89 -21.88
CA VAL A 73 -30.79 22.16 -21.02
C VAL A 73 -29.52 21.69 -21.73
N GLU A 74 -28.52 22.54 -21.81
CA GLU A 74 -27.26 22.23 -22.47
C GLU A 74 -26.46 21.15 -21.72
N GLY A 75 -26.05 20.10 -22.42
CA GLY A 75 -25.33 18.95 -21.87
C GLY A 75 -26.16 18.08 -20.92
N ASN A 76 -25.47 17.41 -19.99
CA ASN A 76 -26.09 16.66 -18.89
C ASN A 76 -25.35 16.97 -17.57
N PRO A 77 -25.72 18.04 -16.84
CA PRO A 77 -25.06 18.43 -15.60
C PRO A 77 -25.45 17.56 -14.39
N GLY A 78 -26.45 16.69 -14.53
CA GLY A 78 -26.96 15.85 -13.45
C GLY A 78 -28.44 16.07 -13.15
N PHE A 79 -29.10 15.08 -12.54
CA PHE A 79 -30.52 15.15 -12.18
C PHE A 79 -30.85 16.39 -11.34
N GLY A 80 -30.16 16.53 -10.21
CA GLY A 80 -30.39 17.60 -9.26
C GLY A 80 -30.22 19.00 -9.87
N PRO A 81 -29.06 19.30 -10.50
CA PRO A 81 -28.84 20.56 -11.20
C PRO A 81 -29.87 20.88 -12.28
N VAL A 82 -30.36 19.87 -13.03
CA VAL A 82 -31.42 20.07 -14.03
C VAL A 82 -32.73 20.39 -13.34
N ALA A 83 -33.19 19.57 -12.39
CA ALA A 83 -34.44 19.80 -11.64
C ALA A 83 -34.47 21.19 -10.97
N ASN A 84 -33.33 21.68 -10.48
CA ASN A 84 -33.22 23.01 -9.87
C ASN A 84 -33.55 24.16 -10.83
N GLN A 85 -33.53 23.97 -12.15
CA GLN A 85 -33.93 25.03 -13.09
C GLN A 85 -35.40 25.45 -12.92
N ALA A 86 -36.24 24.58 -12.36
CA ALA A 86 -37.62 24.90 -12.02
C ALA A 86 -37.73 26.12 -11.09
N LEU A 87 -36.74 26.36 -10.22
CA LEU A 87 -36.69 27.53 -9.33
C LEU A 87 -36.70 28.87 -10.10
N SER A 88 -36.17 28.87 -11.32
CA SER A 88 -36.07 30.05 -12.20
C SER A 88 -37.22 30.15 -13.21
N LEU A 89 -37.97 29.08 -13.41
CA LEU A 89 -38.99 28.97 -14.47
C LEU A 89 -40.41 29.18 -13.96
N VAL A 90 -40.64 28.84 -12.71
CA VAL A 90 -41.96 28.92 -12.08
C VAL A 90 -41.93 30.13 -11.14
N ASP A 91 -42.87 31.04 -11.33
CA ASP A 91 -43.09 32.18 -10.44
C ASP A 91 -44.14 31.82 -9.37
N GLY A 92 -44.11 32.52 -8.23
CA GLY A 92 -45.04 32.28 -7.11
C GLY A 92 -44.45 31.41 -5.99
N ARG A 93 -44.99 31.60 -4.78
CA ARG A 93 -44.56 30.90 -3.55
C ARG A 93 -45.56 29.86 -3.03
N ASP A 94 -46.78 29.87 -3.55
CA ASP A 94 -47.84 28.95 -3.16
C ASP A 94 -47.80 27.67 -4.03
N GLY A 95 -48.40 26.58 -3.54
CA GLY A 95 -48.49 25.30 -4.24
C GLY A 95 -47.31 24.33 -4.01
N PHE A 96 -47.18 23.36 -4.93
CA PHE A 96 -46.22 22.26 -4.82
C PHE A 96 -45.42 22.05 -6.11
N PHE A 97 -44.20 21.56 -5.97
CA PHE A 97 -43.43 20.95 -7.05
C PHE A 97 -43.54 19.43 -6.96
N LEU A 98 -43.92 18.77 -8.05
CA LEU A 98 -43.80 17.32 -8.18
C LEU A 98 -42.55 17.02 -9.00
N ILE A 99 -41.46 16.65 -8.34
CA ILE A 99 -40.21 16.25 -9.00
C ILE A 99 -40.37 14.82 -9.50
N LEU A 100 -40.12 14.59 -10.78
CA LEU A 100 -40.38 13.31 -11.44
C LEU A 100 -39.23 12.89 -12.38
N HIS A 101 -38.86 11.61 -12.33
CA HIS A 101 -37.99 11.00 -13.34
C HIS A 101 -38.75 10.68 -14.64
N ASP A 102 -38.03 10.47 -15.73
CA ASP A 102 -38.58 10.06 -17.03
C ASP A 102 -38.91 8.55 -17.14
N ASP A 103 -38.76 7.80 -16.05
CA ASP A 103 -39.06 6.36 -15.94
C ASP A 103 -39.98 6.02 -14.76
N VAL A 104 -40.89 6.96 -14.44
CA VAL A 104 -41.94 6.78 -13.42
C VAL A 104 -43.32 6.97 -14.04
N ALA A 105 -44.16 5.93 -13.95
CA ALA A 105 -45.57 6.00 -14.36
C ALA A 105 -46.47 6.15 -13.13
N LEU A 106 -47.23 7.25 -13.07
CA LEU A 106 -48.16 7.57 -11.99
C LEU A 106 -49.48 6.81 -12.18
N ARG A 107 -50.08 6.34 -11.07
CA ARG A 107 -51.49 5.89 -11.06
C ARG A 107 -52.43 7.11 -11.11
N PRO A 108 -53.64 7.03 -11.71
CA PRO A 108 -54.51 8.20 -11.93
C PRO A 108 -54.83 9.09 -10.71
N ASP A 109 -54.83 8.53 -9.51
CA ASP A 109 -55.10 9.22 -8.23
C ASP A 109 -53.83 9.60 -7.46
N ALA A 110 -52.62 9.40 -8.02
CA ALA A 110 -51.39 9.55 -7.28
C ALA A 110 -51.18 10.99 -6.77
N ILE A 111 -51.44 12.00 -7.60
CA ILE A 111 -51.20 13.40 -7.21
C ILE A 111 -52.22 13.88 -6.17
N SER A 112 -53.50 13.54 -6.32
CA SER A 112 -54.53 13.88 -5.34
C SER A 112 -54.19 13.30 -3.97
N GLN A 113 -53.80 12.01 -3.92
CA GLN A 113 -53.34 11.36 -2.68
C GLN A 113 -52.11 12.03 -2.06
N LEU A 114 -51.11 12.41 -2.86
CA LEU A 114 -49.90 13.09 -2.35
C LEU A 114 -50.22 14.49 -1.78
N VAL A 115 -51.07 15.25 -2.47
CA VAL A 115 -51.46 16.60 -2.04
C VAL A 115 -52.32 16.54 -0.77
N ASP A 116 -53.30 15.64 -0.74
CA ASP A 116 -54.16 15.43 0.43
C ASP A 116 -53.33 15.09 1.67
N GLU A 117 -52.34 14.20 1.52
CA GLU A 117 -51.48 13.83 2.63
C GLU A 117 -50.51 14.95 3.04
N ALA A 118 -50.06 15.78 2.08
CA ALA A 118 -49.23 16.94 2.40
C ALA A 118 -49.96 17.91 3.35
N PHE A 119 -51.26 18.12 3.16
CA PHE A 119 -52.07 18.92 4.08
C PHE A 119 -52.40 18.20 5.39
N ARG A 120 -52.82 16.93 5.33
CA ARG A 120 -53.19 16.14 6.52
C ARG A 120 -52.05 16.03 7.52
N SER A 121 -50.85 15.72 7.04
CA SER A 121 -49.66 15.56 7.88
C SER A 121 -48.84 16.84 8.07
N ASN A 122 -49.24 17.94 7.43
CA ASN A 122 -48.42 19.15 7.28
C ASN A 122 -46.99 18.81 6.84
N ALA A 123 -46.88 17.90 5.87
CA ALA A 123 -45.62 17.39 5.36
C ALA A 123 -45.04 18.35 4.34
N ALA A 124 -43.73 18.59 4.43
CA ALA A 124 -43.03 19.42 3.45
C ALA A 124 -42.66 18.62 2.19
N VAL A 125 -42.41 17.33 2.38
CA VAL A 125 -42.10 16.39 1.30
C VAL A 125 -42.95 15.14 1.49
N VAL A 126 -43.69 14.77 0.45
CA VAL A 126 -44.49 13.54 0.40
C VAL A 126 -44.04 12.70 -0.79
N GLY A 127 -43.81 11.42 -0.57
CA GLY A 127 -43.44 10.47 -1.62
C GLY A 127 -44.44 9.31 -1.69
N PRO A 128 -44.64 8.72 -2.89
CA PRO A 128 -45.53 7.57 -3.07
C PRO A 128 -44.86 6.25 -2.66
N LYS A 129 -45.66 5.18 -2.65
CA LYS A 129 -45.19 3.78 -2.73
C LYS A 129 -44.73 3.48 -4.16
N LEU A 130 -43.47 3.04 -4.30
CA LEU A 130 -42.88 2.65 -5.58
C LEU A 130 -42.94 1.13 -5.73
N VAL A 131 -43.41 0.67 -6.88
CA VAL A 131 -43.47 -0.75 -7.26
C VAL A 131 -42.69 -1.01 -8.54
N GLU A 132 -42.30 -2.26 -8.78
CA GLU A 132 -41.58 -2.62 -10.00
C GLU A 132 -42.41 -2.36 -11.27
N TRP A 133 -41.74 -1.95 -12.35
CA TRP A 133 -42.38 -1.57 -13.60
C TRP A 133 -43.22 -2.69 -14.23
N ASP A 134 -42.65 -3.88 -14.32
CA ASP A 134 -43.25 -5.05 -14.97
C ASP A 134 -44.00 -5.97 -13.98
N ALA A 135 -43.81 -5.77 -12.67
CA ALA A 135 -44.43 -6.53 -11.60
C ALA A 135 -44.99 -5.59 -10.51
N PRO A 136 -46.18 -5.00 -10.73
CA PRO A 136 -46.73 -4.00 -9.81
C PRO A 136 -47.07 -4.54 -8.41
N ASP A 137 -47.11 -5.86 -8.24
CA ASP A 137 -47.24 -6.55 -6.94
C ASP A 137 -45.93 -6.64 -6.16
N VAL A 138 -44.80 -6.19 -6.72
CA VAL A 138 -43.48 -6.22 -6.07
C VAL A 138 -43.11 -4.80 -5.62
N LEU A 139 -42.89 -4.66 -4.32
CA LEU A 139 -42.51 -3.39 -3.71
C LEU A 139 -41.04 -3.06 -4.04
N GLN A 140 -40.81 -1.83 -4.47
CA GLN A 140 -39.47 -1.31 -4.70
C GLN A 140 -39.02 -0.39 -3.55
N HIS A 141 -39.82 0.61 -3.21
CA HIS A 141 -39.52 1.57 -2.14
C HIS A 141 -40.80 2.02 -1.43
N VAL A 142 -40.80 2.04 -0.09
CA VAL A 142 -41.86 2.69 0.73
C VAL A 142 -41.20 3.66 1.73
N GLY A 143 -40.27 4.45 1.20
CA GLY A 143 -39.43 5.36 1.97
C GLY A 143 -38.18 4.72 2.57
N LEU A 144 -37.23 5.57 2.98
CA LEU A 144 -35.87 5.18 3.33
C LEU A 144 -35.52 5.66 4.74
N ASP A 145 -34.96 4.75 5.53
CA ASP A 145 -34.32 5.05 6.81
C ASP A 145 -32.85 5.40 6.61
N CYS A 146 -32.25 6.07 7.60
CA CYS A 146 -30.86 6.47 7.58
C CYS A 146 -30.16 6.22 8.91
N ASP A 147 -28.94 5.68 8.91
CA ASP A 147 -28.11 5.65 10.11
C ASP A 147 -27.32 6.94 10.33
N ARG A 148 -26.67 7.02 11.50
CA ARG A 148 -25.82 8.17 11.88
C ARG A 148 -24.58 8.37 11.00
N ALA A 149 -24.26 7.43 10.11
CA ALA A 149 -23.19 7.54 9.13
C ALA A 149 -23.72 7.93 7.73
N GLY A 150 -25.02 8.23 7.61
CA GLY A 150 -25.65 8.59 6.35
C GLY A 150 -26.03 7.39 5.48
N GLN A 151 -25.91 6.15 5.96
CA GLN A 151 -26.29 4.99 5.17
C GLN A 151 -27.80 4.89 5.09
N LEU A 152 -28.31 5.01 3.86
CA LEU A 152 -29.70 4.72 3.56
C LEU A 152 -29.95 3.20 3.56
N VAL A 153 -31.11 2.83 4.07
CA VAL A 153 -31.66 1.48 4.00
C VAL A 153 -33.14 1.57 3.71
N ASP A 154 -33.61 0.69 2.83
CA ASP A 154 -35.03 0.58 2.59
C ASP A 154 -35.75 -0.07 3.77
N VAL A 155 -37.02 0.26 3.91
CA VAL A 155 -37.91 -0.43 4.83
C VAL A 155 -38.38 -1.76 4.23
N VAL A 156 -38.44 -1.85 2.90
CA VAL A 156 -38.82 -3.03 2.12
C VAL A 156 -37.61 -3.93 1.87
N ASP A 157 -37.80 -5.25 1.89
CA ASP A 157 -36.77 -6.23 1.50
C ASP A 157 -36.80 -6.51 -0.02
N PRO A 158 -35.65 -6.83 -0.66
CA PRO A 158 -35.62 -7.06 -2.10
C PRO A 158 -36.55 -8.20 -2.56
N GLY A 159 -37.45 -7.90 -3.51
CA GLY A 159 -38.44 -8.86 -4.02
C GLY A 159 -39.63 -9.12 -3.09
N GLU A 160 -39.83 -8.28 -2.07
CA GLU A 160 -40.99 -8.32 -1.20
C GLU A 160 -42.27 -7.96 -1.99
N ARG A 161 -43.30 -8.80 -1.86
CA ARG A 161 -44.60 -8.55 -2.49
C ARG A 161 -45.46 -7.61 -1.67
N ASP A 162 -46.28 -6.82 -2.33
CA ASP A 162 -47.27 -5.95 -1.72
C ASP A 162 -48.49 -6.78 -1.28
N GLN A 163 -48.62 -6.94 0.03
CA GLN A 163 -49.73 -7.58 0.76
C GLN A 163 -50.36 -6.56 1.73
N GLU A 164 -50.29 -5.27 1.40
CA GLU A 164 -50.80 -4.14 2.23
C GLU A 164 -50.04 -3.96 3.56
N GLN A 165 -48.91 -4.65 3.75
CA GLN A 165 -48.15 -4.64 5.01
C GLN A 165 -47.44 -3.30 5.29
N HIS A 166 -47.29 -2.45 4.27
CA HIS A 166 -46.68 -1.11 4.39
C HIS A 166 -47.64 0.02 4.02
N ASP A 167 -48.95 -0.18 4.14
CA ASP A 167 -49.96 0.81 3.70
C ASP A 167 -50.25 1.96 4.69
N ALA A 168 -49.58 1.93 5.85
CA ALA A 168 -49.66 3.03 6.82
C ALA A 168 -48.77 4.22 6.42
N VAL A 169 -49.34 5.42 6.44
CA VAL A 169 -48.59 6.68 6.33
C VAL A 169 -47.57 6.78 7.48
N ARG A 170 -46.32 7.09 7.16
CA ARG A 170 -45.24 7.18 8.16
C ARG A 170 -44.20 8.24 7.84
N ASP A 171 -43.60 8.79 8.88
CA ASP A 171 -42.39 9.61 8.76
C ASP A 171 -41.22 8.73 8.32
N VAL A 172 -40.43 9.23 7.36
CA VAL A 172 -39.24 8.55 6.85
C VAL A 172 -38.08 9.54 6.80
N PHE A 173 -36.85 9.03 6.86
CA PHE A 173 -35.69 9.93 6.83
C PHE A 173 -35.48 10.51 5.44
N ALA A 174 -35.62 9.70 4.40
CA ALA A 174 -35.50 10.13 3.01
C ALA A 174 -36.52 9.42 2.12
N LEU A 175 -36.76 10.00 0.95
CA LEU A 175 -37.61 9.46 -0.10
C LEU A 175 -36.80 9.38 -1.42
N PRO A 176 -37.02 8.38 -2.27
CA PRO A 176 -36.35 8.28 -3.57
C PRO A 176 -36.62 9.53 -4.43
N SER A 177 -35.60 10.03 -5.14
CA SER A 177 -35.77 11.20 -6.02
C SER A 177 -36.66 10.95 -7.24
N ALA A 178 -37.06 9.70 -7.47
CA ALA A 178 -37.89 9.25 -8.57
C ALA A 178 -39.24 9.99 -8.66
N CYS A 179 -39.92 10.18 -7.52
CA CYS A 179 -41.18 10.92 -7.42
C CYS A 179 -41.29 11.58 -6.04
N LEU A 180 -41.26 12.92 -6.00
CA LEU A 180 -41.31 13.70 -4.76
C LEU A 180 -42.26 14.88 -4.92
N LEU A 181 -43.33 14.93 -4.13
CA LEU A 181 -44.12 16.14 -3.96
C LEU A 181 -43.48 17.01 -2.88
N VAL A 182 -43.07 18.22 -3.22
CA VAL A 182 -42.39 19.16 -2.33
C VAL A 182 -43.16 20.46 -2.26
N ARG A 183 -43.38 20.98 -1.05
CA ARG A 183 -43.98 22.29 -0.84
C ARG A 183 -43.09 23.40 -1.40
N ASN A 184 -43.67 24.34 -2.16
CA ASN A 184 -42.92 25.34 -2.93
C ASN A 184 -42.01 26.22 -2.03
N ASP A 185 -42.51 26.64 -0.87
CA ASP A 185 -41.75 27.39 0.14
C ASP A 185 -40.47 26.64 0.57
N VAL A 186 -40.58 25.34 0.88
CA VAL A 186 -39.46 24.50 1.32
C VAL A 186 -38.49 24.23 0.17
N TRP A 187 -38.98 23.92 -1.04
CA TRP A 187 -38.13 23.70 -2.22
C TRP A 187 -37.23 24.90 -2.51
N ARG A 188 -37.80 26.10 -2.45
CA ARG A 188 -37.06 27.36 -2.63
C ARG A 188 -36.13 27.65 -1.46
N GLU A 189 -36.57 27.43 -0.23
CA GLU A 189 -35.77 27.70 0.95
C GLU A 189 -34.50 26.84 0.99
N VAL A 190 -34.63 25.55 0.65
CA VAL A 190 -33.46 24.66 0.56
C VAL A 190 -32.71 24.82 -0.78
N ALA A 191 -33.16 25.67 -1.70
CA ALA A 191 -32.58 25.86 -3.03
C ALA A 191 -32.47 24.54 -3.84
N GLY A 192 -33.48 23.69 -3.75
CA GLY A 192 -33.56 22.40 -4.44
C GLY A 192 -32.46 21.40 -4.02
N PHE A 193 -31.99 20.59 -4.98
CA PHE A 193 -30.91 19.63 -4.78
C PHE A 193 -29.52 20.27 -4.70
N ALA A 194 -28.56 19.56 -4.09
CA ALA A 194 -27.17 20.00 -4.03
C ALA A 194 -26.48 20.02 -5.41
N PRO A 195 -25.96 21.17 -5.89
CA PRO A 195 -25.33 21.25 -7.22
C PRO A 195 -24.07 20.38 -7.36
N ASN A 196 -23.39 20.08 -6.25
CA ASN A 196 -22.18 19.25 -6.20
C ASN A 196 -22.47 17.74 -6.09
N ILE A 197 -23.75 17.34 -6.14
CA ILE A 197 -24.22 15.96 -6.17
C ILE A 197 -25.05 15.78 -7.45
N PRO A 198 -24.40 15.48 -8.59
CA PRO A 198 -25.11 15.38 -9.86
C PRO A 198 -25.98 14.12 -9.95
N PHE A 199 -25.55 13.02 -9.31
CA PHE A 199 -26.20 11.70 -9.28
C PHE A 199 -25.75 10.89 -8.05
N LEU A 200 -26.59 9.95 -7.59
CA LEU A 200 -26.29 8.95 -6.56
C LEU A 200 -25.98 9.53 -5.17
N GLY A 201 -26.90 10.29 -4.61
CA GLY A 201 -26.86 10.79 -3.23
C GLY A 201 -27.74 12.03 -2.96
N GLU A 202 -28.47 12.48 -3.97
CA GLU A 202 -29.36 13.64 -3.99
C GLU A 202 -30.48 13.53 -2.96
N GLU A 203 -31.11 12.35 -2.85
CA GLU A 203 -32.19 12.06 -1.91
C GLU A 203 -31.76 12.24 -0.44
N LEU A 204 -30.58 11.74 -0.07
CA LEU A 204 -30.02 11.83 1.27
C LEU A 204 -29.72 13.28 1.64
N ASP A 205 -29.07 14.02 0.74
CA ASP A 205 -28.71 15.41 1.01
C ASP A 205 -29.93 16.31 1.09
N PHE A 206 -30.88 16.15 0.16
CA PHE A 206 -32.09 16.96 0.12
C PHE A 206 -32.97 16.73 1.36
N CYS A 207 -33.36 15.48 1.65
CA CYS A 207 -34.24 15.19 2.77
C CYS A 207 -33.58 15.54 4.11
N TRP A 208 -32.27 15.34 4.26
CA TRP A 208 -31.57 15.75 5.47
C TRP A 208 -31.58 17.28 5.64
N ARG A 209 -31.41 18.07 4.57
CA ARG A 209 -31.54 19.53 4.65
C ARG A 209 -32.96 19.99 4.97
N VAL A 210 -33.98 19.28 4.49
CA VAL A 210 -35.39 19.52 4.88
C VAL A 210 -35.57 19.27 6.38
N HIS A 211 -35.04 18.17 6.91
CA HIS A 211 -35.07 17.90 8.36
C HIS A 211 -34.35 18.97 9.20
N LEU A 212 -33.30 19.61 8.66
CA LEU A 212 -32.62 20.72 9.37
C LEU A 212 -33.54 21.93 9.58
N LEU A 213 -34.52 22.14 8.69
CA LEU A 213 -35.54 23.19 8.82
C LEU A 213 -36.63 22.85 9.86
N GLY A 214 -36.66 21.61 10.37
CA GLY A 214 -37.77 21.10 11.18
C GLY A 214 -38.99 20.68 10.35
N ALA A 215 -38.81 20.51 9.05
CA ALA A 215 -39.86 20.11 8.13
C ALA A 215 -40.00 18.59 8.05
N ARG A 216 -41.23 18.09 7.94
CA ARG A 216 -41.54 16.65 7.91
C ARG A 216 -41.44 16.04 6.51
N VAL A 217 -40.94 14.81 6.45
CA VAL A 217 -40.80 14.00 5.23
C VAL A 217 -41.59 12.71 5.45
N VAL A 218 -42.59 12.46 4.61
CA VAL A 218 -43.60 11.41 4.82
C VAL A 218 -43.76 10.57 3.57
N VAL A 219 -43.94 9.26 3.73
CA VAL A 219 -44.41 8.38 2.64
C VAL A 219 -45.92 8.23 2.74
N ASN A 220 -46.63 8.41 1.62
CA ASN A 220 -48.05 8.07 1.47
C ASN A 220 -48.19 6.81 0.60
N PRO A 221 -48.41 5.63 1.20
CA PRO A 221 -48.54 4.39 0.43
C PRO A 221 -49.81 4.32 -0.42
N ALA A 222 -50.83 5.12 -0.14
CA ALA A 222 -52.03 5.18 -0.96
C ALA A 222 -51.74 5.74 -2.36
N ALA A 223 -50.74 6.61 -2.50
CA ALA A 223 -50.22 7.04 -3.80
C ALA A 223 -49.25 5.96 -4.33
N VAL A 224 -49.56 5.37 -5.48
CA VAL A 224 -48.75 4.28 -6.07
C VAL A 224 -48.16 4.72 -7.40
N VAL A 225 -46.88 4.42 -7.60
CA VAL A 225 -46.17 4.70 -8.86
C VAL A 225 -45.33 3.50 -9.28
N ARG A 226 -45.27 3.23 -10.59
CA ARG A 226 -44.38 2.22 -11.18
C ARG A 226 -43.07 2.86 -11.57
N HIS A 227 -41.96 2.24 -11.19
CA HIS A 227 -40.62 2.76 -11.46
C HIS A 227 -39.71 1.67 -12.03
N ARG A 228 -38.95 2.02 -13.07
CA ARG A 228 -38.09 1.07 -13.81
C ARG A 228 -36.68 0.93 -13.23
N ASP A 229 -36.27 1.86 -12.37
CA ASP A 229 -34.91 1.94 -11.82
C ASP A 229 -33.79 1.96 -12.89
N GLY A 230 -34.12 2.50 -14.08
CA GLY A 230 -33.19 2.56 -15.20
C GLY A 230 -32.16 3.69 -15.05
N PHE A 231 -32.41 4.60 -14.11
CA PHE A 231 -31.56 5.76 -13.86
C PHE A 231 -30.10 5.40 -13.57
N HIS A 232 -29.86 4.25 -12.92
CA HIS A 232 -28.52 3.75 -12.59
C HIS A 232 -27.76 3.14 -13.77
N THR A 233 -28.46 2.71 -14.83
CA THR A 233 -27.86 2.02 -15.99
C THR A 233 -27.61 2.94 -17.18
N ARG A 234 -28.29 4.09 -17.28
CA ARG A 234 -28.10 5.07 -18.37
C ARG A 234 -26.83 5.92 -18.24
N GLY A 235 -26.16 5.86 -17.08
CA GLY A 235 -24.87 6.49 -16.91
C GLY A 235 -23.73 5.60 -17.38
N THR A 236 -22.82 6.12 -18.21
CA THR A 236 -21.44 5.61 -18.34
C THR A 236 -20.61 5.91 -17.07
N LEU A 237 -21.21 5.73 -15.89
CA LEU A 237 -20.64 6.03 -14.59
C LEU A 237 -19.68 4.91 -14.19
N LEU A 238 -18.50 4.93 -14.80
CA LEU A 238 -17.32 4.27 -14.25
C LEU A 238 -17.25 4.62 -12.75
N HIS A 239 -17.44 3.62 -11.89
CA HIS A 239 -17.40 3.71 -10.42
C HIS A 239 -18.64 4.34 -9.73
N ALA A 240 -19.87 4.04 -10.19
CA ALA A 240 -21.12 4.43 -9.53
C ALA A 240 -21.11 4.19 -8.00
N THR A 241 -20.69 3.01 -7.55
CA THR A 241 -20.56 2.66 -6.13
C THR A 241 -19.62 3.58 -5.35
N THR A 242 -18.47 3.93 -5.93
CA THR A 242 -17.50 4.86 -5.31
C THR A 242 -18.06 6.28 -5.21
N ARG A 243 -18.83 6.72 -6.21
CA ARG A 243 -19.48 8.04 -6.15
C ARG A 243 -20.56 8.07 -5.07
N ARG A 244 -21.43 7.05 -5.02
CA ARG A 244 -22.48 6.92 -3.99
C ARG A 244 -21.90 6.99 -2.58
N GLU A 245 -20.87 6.19 -2.30
CA GLU A 245 -20.21 6.19 -0.99
C GLU A 245 -19.54 7.54 -0.67
N ARG A 246 -18.92 8.19 -1.65
CA ARG A 246 -18.31 9.51 -1.46
C ARG A 246 -19.34 10.60 -1.19
N HIS A 247 -20.47 10.58 -1.91
CA HIS A 247 -21.59 11.51 -1.68
C HIS A 247 -22.20 11.27 -0.30
N ARG A 248 -22.47 10.01 0.07
CA ARG A 248 -22.93 9.63 1.41
C ARG A 248 -22.04 10.19 2.53
N VAL A 249 -20.74 9.91 2.46
CA VAL A 249 -19.76 10.34 3.46
C VAL A 249 -19.69 11.87 3.54
N ARG A 250 -19.72 12.57 2.39
CA ARG A 250 -19.76 14.03 2.35
C ARG A 250 -21.03 14.58 3.00
N THR A 251 -22.19 14.06 2.63
CA THR A 251 -23.47 14.52 3.18
C THR A 251 -23.54 14.31 4.68
N ALA A 252 -23.08 13.16 5.19
CA ALA A 252 -22.97 12.92 6.63
C ALA A 252 -22.06 13.95 7.32
N MET A 253 -20.89 14.26 6.74
CA MET A 253 -19.97 15.26 7.28
C MET A 253 -20.47 16.71 7.14
N ILE A 254 -21.35 17.00 6.18
CA ILE A 254 -21.95 18.32 5.97
C ILE A 254 -23.13 18.53 6.93
N CYS A 255 -24.07 17.58 6.98
CA CYS A 255 -25.33 17.73 7.71
C CYS A 255 -25.23 17.39 9.21
N ALA A 256 -24.30 16.53 9.63
CA ALA A 256 -24.14 16.20 11.05
C ALA A 256 -23.77 17.43 11.92
N PRO A 257 -24.23 17.49 13.18
CA PRO A 257 -23.88 18.57 14.10
C PRO A 257 -22.39 18.52 14.48
N LEU A 258 -21.78 19.69 14.72
CA LEU A 258 -20.34 19.80 14.97
C LEU A 258 -19.88 18.94 16.17
N ALA A 259 -20.69 18.92 17.24
CA ALA A 259 -20.42 18.13 18.44
C ALA A 259 -20.41 16.60 18.22
N GLN A 260 -21.04 16.09 17.15
CA GLN A 260 -21.08 14.65 16.87
C GLN A 260 -20.10 14.22 15.78
N LEU A 261 -19.42 15.16 15.10
CA LEU A 261 -18.49 14.82 14.02
C LEU A 261 -17.40 13.84 14.44
N PRO A 262 -16.75 13.95 15.62
CA PRO A 262 -15.75 12.97 16.03
C PRO A 262 -16.31 11.54 16.04
N LEU A 263 -17.53 11.39 16.56
CA LEU A 263 -18.20 10.09 16.64
C LEU A 263 -18.67 9.59 15.26
N VAL A 264 -19.11 10.49 14.36
CA VAL A 264 -19.43 10.14 12.97
C VAL A 264 -18.18 9.66 12.22
N VAL A 265 -17.05 10.36 12.38
CA VAL A 265 -15.76 9.95 11.77
C VAL A 265 -15.32 8.59 12.29
N VAL A 266 -15.40 8.35 13.60
CA VAL A 266 -15.10 7.03 14.18
C VAL A 266 -16.01 5.95 13.61
N ARG A 267 -17.32 6.19 13.49
CA ARG A 267 -18.26 5.25 12.86
C ARG A 267 -17.95 4.97 11.39
N LEU A 268 -17.55 5.99 10.63
CA LEU A 268 -17.16 5.85 9.23
C LEU A 268 -15.87 5.04 9.09
N LEU A 269 -14.88 5.29 9.95
CA LEU A 269 -13.61 4.54 9.96
C LEU A 269 -13.85 3.07 10.33
N ILE A 270 -14.56 2.80 11.43
CA ILE A 270 -14.86 1.43 11.85
C ILE A 270 -15.75 0.72 10.83
N GLY A 271 -16.81 1.38 10.36
CA GLY A 271 -17.75 0.81 9.39
C GLY A 271 -17.09 0.46 8.06
N SER A 272 -16.24 1.35 7.53
CA SER A 272 -15.48 1.09 6.30
C SER A 272 -14.41 0.01 6.49
N LEU A 273 -13.76 -0.08 7.66
CA LEU A 273 -12.81 -1.14 7.96
C LEU A 273 -13.49 -2.51 8.06
N VAL A 274 -14.62 -2.59 8.77
CA VAL A 274 -15.40 -3.84 8.90
C VAL A 274 -15.91 -4.28 7.54
N GLU A 275 -16.50 -3.36 6.76
CA GLU A 275 -16.93 -3.65 5.40
C GLU A 275 -15.76 -4.05 4.51
N PHE A 276 -14.59 -3.44 4.67
CA PHE A 276 -13.41 -3.83 3.93
C PHE A 276 -13.02 -5.29 4.20
N VAL A 277 -12.92 -5.66 5.48
CA VAL A 277 -12.61 -7.03 5.89
C VAL A 277 -13.66 -8.01 5.37
N VAL A 278 -14.94 -7.76 5.64
CA VAL A 278 -16.04 -8.66 5.24
C VAL A 278 -16.19 -8.71 3.72
N GLY A 279 -16.18 -7.57 3.05
CA GLY A 279 -16.39 -7.45 1.61
C GLY A 279 -15.28 -8.11 0.79
N VAL A 280 -14.03 -8.07 1.26
CA VAL A 280 -12.93 -8.80 0.60
C VAL A 280 -13.18 -10.30 0.59
N PHE A 281 -13.68 -10.87 1.69
CA PHE A 281 -13.93 -12.32 1.77
C PHE A 281 -15.30 -12.77 1.24
N ALA A 282 -16.29 -11.88 1.22
CA ALA A 282 -17.63 -12.11 0.68
C ALA A 282 -17.71 -11.90 -0.84
N GLY A 283 -16.60 -11.52 -1.50
CA GLY A 283 -16.57 -11.23 -2.95
C GLY A 283 -17.06 -9.83 -3.33
N ARG A 284 -17.48 -9.00 -2.36
CA ARG A 284 -17.91 -7.60 -2.52
C ARG A 284 -16.75 -6.60 -2.39
N ALA A 285 -15.55 -6.99 -2.85
CA ALA A 285 -14.34 -6.20 -2.66
C ALA A 285 -14.43 -4.79 -3.26
N GLN A 286 -15.14 -4.62 -4.37
CA GLN A 286 -15.31 -3.30 -5.01
C GLN A 286 -16.06 -2.31 -4.12
N GLU A 287 -17.09 -2.75 -3.41
CA GLU A 287 -17.87 -1.91 -2.48
C GLU A 287 -17.06 -1.59 -1.22
N ALA A 288 -16.37 -2.60 -0.68
CA ALA A 288 -15.40 -2.45 0.39
C ALA A 288 -14.35 -1.36 0.11
N PHE A 289 -13.72 -1.42 -1.07
CA PHE A 289 -12.75 -0.40 -1.49
C PHE A 289 -13.41 0.96 -1.77
N ALA A 290 -14.65 0.99 -2.29
CA ALA A 290 -15.39 2.24 -2.51
C ALA A 290 -15.62 2.99 -1.19
N SER A 291 -16.05 2.28 -0.15
CA SER A 291 -16.27 2.81 1.20
C SER A 291 -14.99 3.34 1.84
N LEU A 292 -13.90 2.55 1.81
CA LEU A 292 -12.61 2.99 2.34
C LEU A 292 -12.07 4.23 1.59
N ARG A 293 -12.17 4.24 0.26
CA ARG A 293 -11.78 5.40 -0.56
C ARG A 293 -12.61 6.63 -0.27
N ALA A 294 -13.90 6.48 0.03
CA ALA A 294 -14.77 7.59 0.39
C ALA A 294 -14.35 8.24 1.71
N VAL A 295 -13.94 7.45 2.71
CA VAL A 295 -13.44 7.97 3.99
C VAL A 295 -12.07 8.63 3.84
N VAL A 296 -11.14 8.02 3.09
CA VAL A 296 -9.83 8.64 2.80
C VAL A 296 -9.99 9.95 2.02
N ALA A 297 -10.99 10.04 1.13
CA ALA A 297 -11.27 11.25 0.37
C ALA A 297 -11.71 12.45 1.24
N LEU A 298 -12.07 12.25 2.51
CA LEU A 298 -12.40 13.34 3.44
C LEU A 298 -11.26 14.35 3.59
N VAL A 299 -10.01 13.90 3.54
CA VAL A 299 -8.84 14.80 3.62
C VAL A 299 -8.80 15.74 2.42
N VAL A 300 -9.12 15.22 1.24
CA VAL A 300 -9.15 16.00 -0.02
C VAL A 300 -10.42 16.86 -0.11
N ASP A 301 -11.54 16.38 0.42
CA ASP A 301 -12.85 17.02 0.35
C ASP A 301 -13.08 18.03 1.49
N ALA A 302 -12.15 18.16 2.43
CA ALA A 302 -12.28 19.02 3.61
C ALA A 302 -12.66 20.48 3.27
N PRO A 303 -12.05 21.17 2.28
CA PRO A 303 -12.42 22.55 1.94
C PRO A 303 -13.89 22.67 1.50
N LEU A 304 -14.34 21.76 0.62
CA LEU A 304 -15.72 21.70 0.14
C LEU A 304 -16.71 21.43 1.28
N ILE A 305 -16.36 20.53 2.20
CA ILE A 305 -17.20 20.21 3.37
C ILE A 305 -17.35 21.46 4.25
N VAL A 306 -16.26 22.19 4.52
CA VAL A 306 -16.30 23.42 5.32
C VAL A 306 -17.16 24.49 4.66
N GLU A 307 -16.99 24.71 3.36
CA GLU A 307 -17.78 25.68 2.58
C GLU A 307 -19.27 25.35 2.64
N ARG A 308 -19.64 24.08 2.37
CA ARG A 308 -21.04 23.64 2.38
C ARG A 308 -21.65 23.71 3.78
N ARG A 309 -20.90 23.38 4.83
CA ARG A 309 -21.35 23.54 6.23
C ARG A 309 -21.70 24.99 6.56
N ARG A 310 -20.96 25.96 6.03
CA ARG A 310 -21.27 27.39 6.19
C ARG A 310 -22.55 27.74 5.42
N ALA A 311 -22.69 27.26 4.18
CA ALA A 311 -23.85 27.53 3.35
C ALA A 311 -25.17 26.97 3.94
N ILE A 312 -25.14 25.81 4.58
CA ILE A 312 -26.36 25.22 5.21
C ILE A 312 -26.62 25.71 6.64
N ARG A 313 -25.75 26.56 7.21
CA ARG A 313 -25.93 27.07 8.58
C ARG A 313 -27.28 27.77 8.79
N PRO A 314 -27.79 28.60 7.85
CA PRO A 314 -29.12 29.22 7.99
C PRO A 314 -30.28 28.23 8.00
N LEU A 315 -30.10 27.05 7.38
CA LEU A 315 -31.13 26.01 7.34
C LEU A 315 -31.28 25.26 8.66
N ARG A 316 -30.36 25.41 9.63
CA ARG A 316 -30.39 24.67 10.91
C ARG A 316 -31.30 25.38 11.91
N ARG A 317 -32.61 25.13 11.81
CA ARG A 317 -33.64 25.72 12.67
C ARG A 317 -33.99 24.85 13.87
N VAL A 318 -33.80 23.54 13.78
CA VAL A 318 -34.10 22.60 14.88
C VAL A 318 -32.85 22.10 15.63
N PRO A 319 -33.00 21.72 16.92
CA PRO A 319 -31.94 21.08 17.67
C PRO A 319 -31.47 19.78 17.03
N ALA A 320 -30.17 19.51 17.09
CA ALA A 320 -29.59 18.31 16.47
C ALA A 320 -30.17 16.97 16.98
N ARG A 321 -30.73 16.95 18.20
CA ARG A 321 -31.39 15.77 18.75
C ARG A 321 -32.63 15.34 17.97
N GLU A 322 -33.34 16.29 17.36
CA GLU A 322 -34.58 16.05 16.62
C GLU A 322 -34.30 15.33 15.30
N VAL A 323 -33.31 15.79 14.55
CA VAL A 323 -32.86 15.12 13.33
C VAL A 323 -32.22 13.76 13.63
N THR A 324 -31.48 13.64 14.75
CA THR A 324 -30.83 12.38 15.12
C THR A 324 -31.76 11.36 15.77
N SER A 325 -32.95 11.75 16.23
CA SER A 325 -34.00 10.81 16.65
C SER A 325 -34.70 10.13 15.46
N LEU A 326 -34.68 10.76 14.28
CA LEU A 326 -35.15 10.17 13.03
C LEU A 326 -34.14 9.19 12.41
N GLN A 327 -32.92 9.10 12.96
CA GLN A 327 -31.87 8.22 12.47
C GLN A 327 -31.78 6.94 13.29
N LEU A 328 -31.47 5.83 12.61
CA LEU A 328 -31.20 4.56 13.26
C LEU A 328 -30.01 4.67 14.21
N ARG A 329 -30.18 4.17 15.45
CA ARG A 329 -29.09 4.07 16.43
C ARG A 329 -28.05 3.04 16.01
N SER A 330 -28.49 1.94 15.39
CA SER A 330 -27.66 0.87 14.83
C SER A 330 -27.25 1.16 13.40
N SER A 331 -26.20 0.47 12.90
CA SER A 331 -25.84 0.57 11.48
C SER A 331 -26.96 0.02 10.60
N ALA A 332 -27.34 0.80 9.59
CA ALA A 332 -28.38 0.43 8.63
C ALA A 332 -28.02 -0.86 7.87
N ARG A 333 -26.72 -1.10 7.65
CA ARG A 333 -26.21 -2.32 6.99
C ARG A 333 -26.34 -3.57 7.85
N ILE A 334 -26.17 -3.44 9.17
CA ILE A 334 -26.35 -4.56 10.10
C ILE A 334 -27.85 -4.90 10.19
N ALA A 335 -28.71 -3.88 10.21
CA ALA A 335 -30.15 -4.07 10.17
C ALA A 335 -30.59 -4.79 8.89
N ALA A 336 -30.11 -4.35 7.72
CA ALA A 336 -30.37 -5.02 6.44
C ALA A 336 -29.85 -6.47 6.42
N PHE A 337 -28.63 -6.72 6.91
CA PHE A 337 -28.09 -8.08 7.01
C PHE A 337 -28.91 -8.99 7.95
N ALA A 338 -29.39 -8.44 9.06
CA ALA A 338 -30.22 -9.18 10.02
C ALA A 338 -31.61 -9.50 9.45
N ARG A 339 -32.23 -8.56 8.71
CA ARG A 339 -33.51 -8.77 8.01
C ARG A 339 -33.39 -9.80 6.90
N HIS A 340 -32.36 -9.70 6.06
CA HIS A 340 -32.06 -10.72 5.04
C HIS A 340 -31.89 -12.12 5.64
N ARG A 341 -31.34 -12.23 6.87
CA ARG A 341 -31.25 -13.50 7.61
C ARG A 341 -32.60 -14.05 8.06
N ARG A 342 -33.59 -13.20 8.34
CA ARG A 342 -34.95 -13.61 8.71
C ARG A 342 -35.73 -14.04 7.46
N ALA A 343 -35.69 -13.24 6.39
CA ALA A 343 -36.29 -13.58 5.11
C ALA A 343 -35.80 -14.92 4.54
N LEU A 344 -34.48 -15.19 4.62
CA LEU A 344 -33.93 -16.49 4.20
C LEU A 344 -34.38 -17.68 5.08
N ARG A 345 -34.68 -17.45 6.37
CA ARG A 345 -35.20 -18.49 7.27
C ARG A 345 -36.67 -18.77 6.98
N GLU A 346 -37.45 -17.74 6.69
CA GLU A 346 -38.86 -17.84 6.31
C GLU A 346 -39.04 -18.48 4.92
N GLN A 347 -38.12 -18.21 4.00
CA GLN A 347 -38.07 -18.92 2.70
C GLN A 347 -37.66 -20.40 2.83
N HIS A 348 -36.94 -20.81 3.89
CA HIS A 348 -36.64 -22.23 4.11
C HIS A 348 -37.83 -23.01 4.70
N THR A 349 -38.87 -22.33 5.18
CA THR A 349 -40.12 -22.95 5.66
C THR A 349 -41.21 -23.04 4.59
N SER A 350 -41.03 -22.40 3.44
CA SER A 350 -42.01 -22.41 2.33
C SER A 350 -41.36 -23.04 1.08
N GLU A 351 -41.77 -24.27 0.76
CA GLU A 351 -41.26 -25.06 -0.36
C GLU A 351 -41.60 -24.46 -1.74
N VAL A 352 -40.83 -23.49 -2.24
CA VAL A 352 -40.63 -23.31 -3.70
C VAL A 352 -39.23 -22.71 -3.94
N PRO A 353 -38.27 -23.46 -4.53
CA PRO A 353 -36.97 -22.90 -4.89
C PRO A 353 -37.10 -22.08 -6.18
N THR A 354 -36.89 -20.77 -6.10
CA THR A 354 -36.65 -19.92 -7.27
C THR A 354 -35.33 -20.30 -7.93
N ILE A 355 -35.40 -20.76 -9.18
CA ILE A 355 -34.26 -21.06 -10.05
C ILE A 355 -33.56 -19.75 -10.41
N GLY A 356 -32.35 -19.51 -9.88
CA GLY A 356 -31.46 -18.44 -10.39
C GLY A 356 -30.70 -17.61 -9.37
N ALA A 357 -30.97 -17.68 -8.06
CA ALA A 357 -30.20 -16.91 -7.08
C ALA A 357 -28.84 -17.58 -6.77
N PRO A 358 -27.69 -16.92 -6.96
CA PRO A 358 -26.39 -17.50 -6.63
C PRO A 358 -26.31 -17.79 -5.12
N SER A 359 -25.96 -19.03 -4.80
CA SER A 359 -25.98 -19.59 -3.45
C SER A 359 -25.08 -18.82 -2.44
N ALA A 360 -25.71 -18.19 -1.45
CA ALA A 360 -25.10 -17.59 -0.25
C ALA A 360 -24.13 -18.46 0.61
N PRO A 361 -24.16 -19.82 0.66
CA PRO A 361 -23.27 -20.60 1.53
C PRO A 361 -21.77 -20.51 1.19
N VAL A 362 -21.40 -20.26 -0.07
CA VAL A 362 -19.99 -20.19 -0.49
C VAL A 362 -19.29 -18.96 0.09
N ALA A 363 -19.95 -17.79 0.10
CA ALA A 363 -19.41 -16.56 0.65
C ALA A 363 -19.24 -16.62 2.19
N ARG A 364 -20.13 -17.35 2.88
CA ARG A 364 -20.08 -17.49 4.35
C ARG A 364 -18.85 -18.29 4.80
N THR A 365 -18.57 -19.42 4.13
CA THR A 365 -17.43 -20.28 4.46
C THR A 365 -16.09 -19.60 4.18
N THR A 366 -15.95 -18.90 3.06
CA THR A 366 -14.72 -18.14 2.76
C THR A 366 -14.51 -16.98 3.72
N THR A 367 -15.58 -16.30 4.14
CA THR A 367 -15.52 -15.22 5.14
C THR A 367 -15.09 -15.73 6.50
N PHE A 368 -15.67 -16.83 6.98
CA PHE A 368 -15.27 -17.43 8.26
C PHE A 368 -13.80 -17.85 8.25
N VAL A 369 -13.36 -18.58 7.22
CA VAL A 369 -11.96 -19.01 7.08
C VAL A 369 -11.03 -17.80 7.00
N GLY A 370 -11.42 -16.74 6.27
CA GLY A 370 -10.68 -15.49 6.22
C GLY A 370 -10.51 -14.82 7.59
N LEU A 371 -11.57 -14.74 8.39
CA LEU A 371 -11.52 -14.21 9.74
C LEU A 371 -10.64 -15.05 10.68
N VAL A 372 -10.74 -16.38 10.61
CA VAL A 372 -9.86 -17.28 11.38
C VAL A 372 -8.40 -17.10 10.97
N THR A 373 -8.13 -16.91 9.68
CA THR A 373 -6.77 -16.66 9.17
C THR A 373 -6.22 -15.33 9.71
N ILE A 374 -7.03 -14.26 9.70
CA ILE A 374 -6.66 -12.97 10.29
C ILE A 374 -6.37 -13.14 11.79
N ALA A 375 -7.26 -13.81 12.53
CA ALA A 375 -7.07 -14.06 13.95
C ALA A 375 -5.79 -14.86 14.22
N PHE A 376 -5.50 -15.89 13.43
CA PHE A 376 -4.26 -16.66 13.51
C PHE A 376 -3.03 -15.76 13.28
N VAL A 377 -3.01 -14.93 12.24
CA VAL A 377 -1.87 -14.03 11.97
C VAL A 377 -1.67 -13.04 13.12
N VAL A 378 -2.75 -12.47 13.67
CA VAL A 378 -2.65 -11.55 14.82
C VAL A 378 -2.12 -12.26 16.06
N VAL A 379 -2.66 -13.44 16.39
CA VAL A 379 -2.22 -14.24 17.55
C VAL A 379 -0.77 -14.71 17.38
N ALA A 380 -0.39 -15.14 16.18
CA ALA A 380 0.95 -15.65 15.91
C ALA A 380 2.03 -14.55 15.88
N ASN A 381 1.64 -13.28 15.70
CA ASN A 381 2.52 -12.11 15.76
C ASN A 381 2.35 -11.29 17.06
N ARG A 382 1.58 -11.77 18.05
CA ARG A 382 1.25 -10.99 19.26
C ARG A 382 2.49 -10.52 20.04
N GLY A 383 3.55 -11.33 20.05
CA GLY A 383 4.83 -10.99 20.66
C GLY A 383 5.48 -9.79 19.98
N PHE A 384 5.40 -9.68 18.65
CA PHE A 384 5.92 -8.50 17.93
C PHE A 384 5.07 -7.26 18.13
N ILE A 385 3.74 -7.42 18.17
CA ILE A 385 2.80 -6.30 18.30
C ILE A 385 2.94 -5.65 19.68
N TRP A 386 3.03 -6.45 20.74
CA TRP A 386 3.04 -5.95 22.11
C TRP A 386 4.43 -5.86 22.73
N GLY A 387 5.34 -6.78 22.37
CA GLY A 387 6.70 -6.87 22.93
C GLY A 387 7.80 -6.29 22.04
N GLY A 388 7.48 -5.88 20.81
CA GLY A 388 8.47 -5.42 19.83
C GLY A 388 9.22 -6.56 19.13
N LEU A 389 10.02 -6.21 18.14
CA LEU A 389 10.88 -7.14 17.40
C LEU A 389 12.23 -7.28 18.12
N SER A 390 12.82 -8.48 18.12
CA SER A 390 14.21 -8.62 18.56
C SER A 390 15.15 -8.07 17.48
N GLY A 391 16.27 -7.47 17.89
CA GLY A 391 17.26 -6.85 17.00
C GLY A 391 18.14 -7.83 16.20
N VAL A 392 17.57 -8.97 15.78
CA VAL A 392 18.28 -9.99 14.99
C VAL A 392 18.25 -9.60 13.51
N GLY A 393 19.39 -9.66 12.82
CA GLY A 393 19.47 -9.33 11.39
C GLY A 393 18.85 -7.97 11.05
N GLN A 394 18.10 -7.88 9.95
CA GLN A 394 17.44 -6.65 9.49
C GLN A 394 16.17 -6.26 10.30
N THR A 395 15.88 -6.96 11.41
CA THR A 395 14.86 -6.54 12.39
C THR A 395 15.41 -5.68 13.53
N MET A 396 16.70 -5.31 13.47
CA MET A 396 17.27 -4.22 14.26
C MET A 396 16.55 -2.87 14.01
N PRO A 397 16.61 -1.92 14.96
CA PRO A 397 15.95 -0.61 14.82
C PRO A 397 16.29 0.08 13.50
N LEU A 398 15.29 0.59 12.78
CA LEU A 398 15.50 1.22 11.47
C LEU A 398 16.41 2.45 11.53
N MET A 399 16.29 3.21 12.62
CA MET A 399 17.03 4.44 12.92
C MET A 399 17.20 4.54 14.44
N PRO A 400 18.18 5.30 14.93
CA PRO A 400 18.26 5.67 16.35
C PRO A 400 16.98 6.37 16.81
N HIS A 401 16.56 6.13 18.06
CA HIS A 401 15.28 6.62 18.59
C HIS A 401 15.10 8.15 18.50
N ASP A 402 16.18 8.92 18.62
CA ASP A 402 16.14 10.38 18.61
C ASP A 402 16.15 10.98 17.19
N THR A 403 16.20 10.14 16.15
CA THR A 403 16.26 10.61 14.77
C THR A 403 14.88 11.02 14.28
N SER A 404 14.69 12.29 13.94
CA SER A 404 13.43 12.76 13.36
C SER A 404 13.31 12.39 11.87
N PRO A 405 12.08 12.15 11.34
CA PRO A 405 11.89 11.91 9.91
C PRO A 405 12.39 13.05 9.02
N ILE A 406 12.38 14.29 9.53
CA ILE A 406 12.91 15.47 8.84
C ILE A 406 14.43 15.38 8.70
N ASP A 407 15.13 14.85 9.69
CA ASP A 407 16.57 14.65 9.61
C ASP A 407 16.95 13.57 8.62
N VAL A 408 16.17 12.48 8.54
CA VAL A 408 16.32 11.48 7.49
C VAL A 408 16.12 12.10 6.10
N ALA A 409 15.13 12.98 5.94
CA ALA A 409 14.92 13.71 4.69
C ALA A 409 16.11 14.62 4.35
N ARG A 410 16.65 15.36 5.33
CA ARG A 410 17.84 16.21 5.14
C ARG A 410 19.08 15.39 4.80
N ALA A 411 19.26 14.24 5.44
CA ALA A 411 20.35 13.31 5.14
C ALA A 411 20.27 12.84 3.68
N TYR A 412 19.09 12.43 3.22
CA TYR A 412 18.86 12.04 1.83
C TYR A 412 19.15 13.17 0.83
N LEU A 413 18.68 14.39 1.11
CA LEU A 413 18.91 15.58 0.28
C LEU A 413 20.37 16.05 0.27
N SER A 414 21.19 15.65 1.25
CA SER A 414 22.58 16.09 1.36
C SER A 414 23.52 15.45 0.34
N GLY A 415 23.14 14.29 -0.23
CA GLY A 415 24.01 13.51 -1.11
C GLY A 415 25.17 12.87 -0.35
N TRP A 416 24.90 12.47 0.88
CA TRP A 416 25.77 11.67 1.73
C TRP A 416 25.17 10.28 1.89
N SER A 417 25.91 9.25 1.49
CA SER A 417 25.56 7.86 1.81
C SER A 417 26.11 7.54 3.21
N PRO A 418 25.29 7.08 4.18
CA PRO A 418 25.73 6.90 5.56
C PRO A 418 26.54 5.61 5.80
N ASN A 419 26.51 4.64 4.89
CA ASN A 419 27.03 3.27 5.09
C ASN A 419 28.53 3.26 5.46
N TRP A 420 28.92 2.44 6.44
CA TRP A 420 30.29 2.37 7.00
C TRP A 420 30.80 3.77 7.36
N PHE A 421 31.95 4.20 6.85
CA PHE A 421 32.51 5.54 7.04
C PHE A 421 31.79 6.65 6.26
N GLY A 422 30.83 6.25 5.41
CA GLY A 422 30.02 7.11 4.56
C GLY A 422 30.79 7.64 3.37
N ALA A 423 30.07 8.15 2.38
CA ALA A 423 30.64 8.62 1.13
C ALA A 423 29.83 9.75 0.52
N THR A 424 30.49 10.61 -0.26
CA THR A 424 29.85 11.67 -1.03
C THR A 424 29.23 11.16 -2.32
N SER A 425 28.32 10.18 -2.20
CA SER A 425 27.58 9.55 -3.29
C SER A 425 26.07 9.67 -3.09
N ALA A 426 25.30 9.27 -4.11
CA ALA A 426 23.85 9.24 -4.03
C ALA A 426 23.39 8.32 -2.89
N ALA A 427 22.67 8.90 -1.93
CA ALA A 427 22.11 8.13 -0.82
C ALA A 427 21.06 7.13 -1.33
N PRO A 428 20.94 5.94 -0.70
CA PRO A 428 19.92 4.97 -1.05
C PRO A 428 18.52 5.57 -1.04
N THR A 429 17.68 5.17 -2.00
CA THR A 429 16.26 5.61 -2.04
C THR A 429 15.51 5.19 -0.78
N LEU A 430 16.03 4.19 -0.05
CA LEU A 430 15.56 3.77 1.27
C LEU A 430 15.42 4.94 2.26
N LEU A 431 16.39 5.87 2.32
CA LEU A 431 16.29 7.01 3.23
C LEU A 431 15.12 7.93 2.88
N GLY A 432 14.92 8.19 1.58
CA GLY A 432 13.76 8.95 1.10
C GLY A 432 12.45 8.28 1.49
N ALA A 433 12.33 6.96 1.28
CA ALA A 433 11.14 6.21 1.66
C ALA A 433 10.92 6.18 3.19
N LEU A 434 11.97 5.96 3.97
CA LEU A 434 11.91 5.98 5.43
C LEU A 434 11.54 7.36 5.98
N SER A 435 11.94 8.46 5.33
CA SER A 435 11.51 9.79 5.74
C SER A 435 9.99 9.98 5.64
N VAL A 436 9.38 9.48 4.57
CA VAL A 436 7.92 9.55 4.36
C VAL A 436 7.19 8.59 5.30
N LEU A 437 7.64 7.34 5.38
CA LEU A 437 7.04 6.33 6.25
C LEU A 437 7.18 6.69 7.73
N GLY A 438 8.35 7.21 8.12
CA GLY A 438 8.60 7.73 9.47
C GLY A 438 7.68 8.88 9.81
N ALA A 439 7.42 9.81 8.89
CA ALA A 439 6.45 10.88 9.09
C ALA A 439 5.02 10.36 9.30
N MET A 440 4.61 9.31 8.56
CA MET A 440 3.31 8.66 8.74
C MET A 440 3.16 7.97 10.11
N PHE A 441 4.27 7.51 10.69
CA PHE A 441 4.34 6.89 12.02
C PHE A 441 4.79 7.87 13.12
N LEU A 442 4.75 9.18 12.85
CA LEU A 442 5.10 10.24 13.81
C LEU A 442 6.51 10.09 14.42
N GLY A 443 7.46 9.53 13.65
CA GLY A 443 8.83 9.26 14.11
C GLY A 443 8.99 7.98 14.92
N ASN A 444 7.94 7.18 15.13
CA ASN A 444 8.04 5.90 15.82
C ASN A 444 8.57 4.80 14.88
N TRP A 445 9.90 4.69 14.81
CA TRP A 445 10.61 3.72 13.97
C TRP A 445 10.33 2.26 14.34
N ALA A 446 10.13 1.97 15.63
CA ALA A 446 9.82 0.62 16.10
C ALA A 446 8.42 0.18 15.63
N ALA A 447 7.41 1.05 15.78
CA ALA A 447 6.06 0.78 15.30
C ALA A 447 6.02 0.62 13.77
N LEU A 448 6.79 1.43 13.03
CA LEU A 448 6.93 1.29 11.58
C LEU A 448 7.51 -0.07 11.21
N LEU A 449 8.57 -0.51 11.87
CA LEU A 449 9.20 -1.80 11.59
C LEU A 449 8.26 -2.96 11.91
N THR A 450 7.57 -2.94 13.06
CA THR A 450 6.54 -3.93 13.41
C THR A 450 5.42 -3.95 12.38
N ALA A 451 4.96 -2.78 11.89
CA ALA A 451 3.94 -2.71 10.86
C ALA A 451 4.40 -3.29 9.52
N ILE A 452 5.68 -3.11 9.14
CA ILE A 452 6.26 -3.73 7.93
C ILE A 452 6.29 -5.25 8.08
N VAL A 453 6.80 -5.78 9.20
CA VAL A 453 6.95 -7.23 9.41
C VAL A 453 5.59 -7.92 9.54
N VAL A 454 4.69 -7.42 10.40
CA VAL A 454 3.37 -8.02 10.61
C VAL A 454 2.48 -7.79 9.39
N GLY A 455 2.56 -6.61 8.78
CA GLY A 455 1.82 -6.27 7.56
C GLY A 455 2.16 -7.16 6.38
N ALA A 456 3.41 -7.63 6.27
CA ALA A 456 3.86 -8.52 5.20
C ALA A 456 3.03 -9.82 5.12
N PHE A 457 2.64 -10.41 6.26
CA PHE A 457 1.80 -11.62 6.28
C PHE A 457 0.41 -11.38 5.67
N PHE A 458 -0.21 -10.23 5.96
CA PHE A 458 -1.49 -9.85 5.37
C PHE A 458 -1.36 -9.53 3.88
N VAL A 459 -0.34 -8.75 3.52
CA VAL A 459 -0.09 -8.36 2.12
C VAL A 459 0.18 -9.59 1.27
N GLY A 460 1.02 -10.52 1.75
CA GLY A 460 1.32 -11.79 1.07
C GLY A 460 0.08 -12.66 0.88
N ALA A 461 -0.71 -12.88 1.94
CA ALA A 461 -1.94 -13.68 1.88
C ALA A 461 -2.97 -13.10 0.89
N VAL A 462 -3.19 -11.77 0.93
CA VAL A 462 -4.11 -11.11 -0.02
C VAL A 462 -3.57 -11.16 -1.44
N GLY A 463 -2.25 -11.03 -1.62
CA GLY A 463 -1.60 -11.16 -2.93
C GLY A 463 -1.82 -12.54 -3.54
N ALA A 464 -1.58 -13.60 -2.75
CA ALA A 464 -1.83 -14.98 -3.15
C ALA A 464 -3.32 -15.21 -3.46
N TRP A 465 -4.23 -14.72 -2.62
CA TRP A 465 -5.68 -14.78 -2.86
C TRP A 465 -6.09 -14.12 -4.20
N ARG A 466 -5.46 -12.99 -4.55
CA ARG A 466 -5.72 -12.30 -5.83
C ARG A 466 -5.17 -13.05 -7.03
N LEU A 467 -3.93 -13.52 -6.92
CA LEU A 467 -3.24 -14.26 -7.97
C LEU A 467 -3.97 -15.57 -8.29
N CYS A 468 -4.34 -16.35 -7.26
CA CYS A 468 -5.09 -17.60 -7.41
C CYS A 468 -6.50 -17.40 -8.01
N GLY A 469 -6.97 -16.15 -8.15
CA GLY A 469 -8.18 -15.84 -8.92
C GLY A 469 -8.03 -16.09 -10.42
N ALA A 470 -6.80 -16.30 -10.92
CA ALA A 470 -6.57 -16.80 -12.28
C ALA A 470 -6.89 -18.30 -12.43
N ILE A 471 -6.96 -19.04 -11.32
CA ILE A 471 -7.11 -20.50 -11.31
C ILE A 471 -8.56 -20.89 -11.02
N GLY A 472 -9.16 -20.37 -9.95
CA GLY A 472 -10.48 -20.83 -9.49
C GLY A 472 -11.29 -19.81 -8.71
N ASP A 473 -12.43 -20.26 -8.18
CA ASP A 473 -13.41 -19.45 -7.47
C ASP A 473 -12.94 -19.04 -6.06
N ALA A 474 -13.78 -18.32 -5.31
CA ALA A 474 -13.45 -17.79 -3.98
C ALA A 474 -12.85 -18.83 -3.01
N ARG A 475 -13.27 -20.11 -3.09
CA ARG A 475 -12.70 -21.21 -2.30
C ARG A 475 -11.26 -21.54 -2.68
N VAL A 476 -10.95 -21.65 -3.97
CA VAL A 476 -9.60 -21.92 -4.47
C VAL A 476 -8.66 -20.76 -4.14
N ARG A 477 -9.18 -19.53 -4.25
CA ARG A 477 -8.46 -18.32 -3.88
C ARG A 477 -8.09 -18.29 -2.39
N MET A 478 -9.05 -18.62 -1.53
CA MET A 478 -8.81 -18.72 -0.09
C MET A 478 -7.81 -19.84 0.23
N PHE A 479 -7.95 -21.00 -0.40
CA PHE A 479 -7.01 -22.11 -0.24
C PHE A 479 -5.59 -21.69 -0.63
N GLY A 480 -5.39 -21.05 -1.79
CA GLY A 480 -4.09 -20.54 -2.19
C GLY A 480 -3.49 -19.55 -1.20
N ALA A 481 -4.30 -18.65 -0.62
CA ALA A 481 -3.83 -17.74 0.42
C ALA A 481 -3.37 -18.47 1.70
N LEU A 482 -4.12 -19.49 2.13
CA LEU A 482 -3.76 -20.33 3.26
C LEU A 482 -2.47 -21.11 3.02
N VAL A 483 -2.33 -21.73 1.84
CA VAL A 483 -1.11 -22.47 1.48
C VAL A 483 0.10 -21.55 1.48
N TYR A 484 -0.03 -20.35 0.91
CA TYR A 484 1.06 -19.39 0.88
C TYR A 484 1.55 -19.02 2.28
N LEU A 485 0.60 -18.74 3.18
CA LEU A 485 0.88 -18.40 4.58
C LEU A 485 1.43 -19.60 5.38
N ALA A 486 1.00 -20.81 5.03
CA ALA A 486 1.39 -22.04 5.70
C ALA A 486 2.78 -22.56 5.31
N LEU A 487 3.34 -22.09 4.18
CA LEU A 487 4.72 -22.39 3.82
C LEU A 487 5.67 -21.59 4.73
N PRO A 488 6.74 -22.20 5.25
CA PRO A 488 7.54 -21.61 6.33
C PRO A 488 8.41 -20.44 5.89
N VAL A 489 8.40 -20.02 4.62
CA VAL A 489 9.31 -18.98 4.11
C VAL A 489 9.10 -17.62 4.80
N GLY A 490 7.86 -17.14 4.91
CA GLY A 490 7.57 -15.88 5.61
C GLY A 490 7.89 -15.94 7.11
N VAL A 491 7.64 -17.10 7.73
CA VAL A 491 7.94 -17.37 9.15
C VAL A 491 9.45 -17.39 9.40
N LEU A 492 10.22 -18.07 8.55
CA LEU A 492 11.68 -18.11 8.62
C LEU A 492 12.29 -16.73 8.39
N ALA A 493 11.77 -15.97 7.42
CA ALA A 493 12.22 -14.61 7.17
C ALA A 493 11.97 -13.69 8.38
N ALA A 494 10.82 -13.82 9.06
CA ALA A 494 10.55 -13.07 10.29
C ALA A 494 11.41 -13.54 11.47
N ARG A 495 11.60 -14.85 11.63
CA ARG A 495 12.41 -15.46 12.70
C ARG A 495 13.89 -15.09 12.60
N ASP A 496 14.44 -15.10 11.39
CA ASP A 496 15.86 -14.84 11.13
C ASP A 496 16.14 -13.34 10.88
N GLY A 497 15.11 -12.49 10.95
CA GLY A 497 15.23 -11.06 10.73
C GLY A 497 15.58 -10.68 9.29
N ARG A 498 15.19 -11.46 8.27
CA ARG A 498 15.43 -11.19 6.84
C ARG A 498 14.28 -10.35 6.24
N ARG A 499 14.30 -9.05 6.54
CA ARG A 499 13.24 -8.10 6.14
C ARG A 499 13.10 -7.99 4.63
N ASP A 500 14.20 -7.95 3.89
CA ASP A 500 14.24 -7.96 2.43
C ASP A 500 13.50 -9.15 1.80
N ALA A 501 13.78 -10.36 2.28
CA ALA A 501 13.11 -11.59 1.85
C ALA A 501 11.62 -11.58 2.17
N LEU A 502 11.26 -11.11 3.37
CA LEU A 502 9.87 -11.00 3.81
C LEU A 502 9.06 -10.02 2.96
N ILE A 503 9.64 -8.86 2.61
CA ILE A 503 8.99 -7.86 1.75
C ILE A 503 8.81 -8.41 0.33
N LEU A 504 9.85 -9.04 -0.24
CA LEU A 504 9.73 -9.68 -1.55
C LEU A 504 8.66 -10.77 -1.53
N TRP A 505 8.67 -11.66 -0.53
CA TRP A 505 7.66 -12.70 -0.35
C TRP A 505 6.24 -12.08 -0.30
N ALA A 506 6.02 -11.03 0.49
CA ALA A 506 4.71 -10.39 0.56
C ALA A 506 4.25 -9.77 -0.78
N LEU A 507 5.16 -9.18 -1.55
CA LEU A 507 4.83 -8.43 -2.77
C LEU A 507 4.86 -9.28 -4.05
N LEU A 508 5.58 -10.40 -4.07
CA LEU A 508 5.75 -11.23 -5.26
C LEU A 508 4.43 -11.74 -5.88
N PRO A 509 3.43 -12.22 -5.09
CA PRO A 509 2.14 -12.60 -5.65
C PRO A 509 1.40 -11.43 -6.32
N TRP A 510 1.55 -10.21 -5.79
CA TRP A 510 0.97 -9.00 -6.38
C TRP A 510 1.64 -8.62 -7.69
N MET A 511 2.97 -8.67 -7.75
CA MET A 511 3.73 -8.41 -8.98
C MET A 511 3.24 -9.33 -10.11
N LEU A 512 3.06 -10.62 -9.83
CA LEU A 512 2.55 -11.57 -10.82
C LEU A 512 1.06 -11.36 -11.14
N ASP A 513 0.21 -10.99 -10.17
CA ASP A 513 -1.21 -10.64 -10.39
C ASP A 513 -1.37 -9.40 -11.28
N PHE A 514 -0.52 -8.38 -11.12
CA PHE A 514 -0.55 -7.21 -12.00
C PHE A 514 -0.01 -7.55 -13.39
N ALA A 515 1.12 -8.25 -13.50
CA ALA A 515 1.70 -8.63 -14.77
C ALA A 515 0.74 -9.48 -15.63
N ARG A 516 0.05 -10.47 -15.04
CA ARG A 516 -0.96 -11.26 -15.76
C ARG A 516 -2.14 -10.41 -16.24
N ARG A 517 -2.56 -9.41 -15.45
CA ARG A 517 -3.67 -8.51 -15.81
C ARG A 517 -3.27 -7.53 -16.91
N VAL A 518 -2.01 -7.07 -16.93
CA VAL A 518 -1.44 -6.29 -18.04
C VAL A 518 -1.46 -7.12 -19.33
N ALA A 519 -1.00 -8.38 -19.24
CA ALA A 519 -1.04 -9.35 -20.34
C ALA A 519 -2.46 -9.70 -20.82
N GLY A 520 -3.48 -9.41 -20.01
CA GLY A 520 -4.87 -9.76 -20.29
C GLY A 520 -5.18 -11.24 -20.08
N LEU A 521 -4.34 -11.95 -19.31
CA LEU A 521 -4.56 -13.34 -18.92
C LEU A 521 -5.68 -13.41 -17.87
N LEU A 522 -6.86 -13.81 -18.34
CA LEU A 522 -8.05 -14.00 -17.53
C LEU A 522 -8.44 -15.48 -17.53
N ARG A 523 -9.19 -15.87 -16.50
CA ARG A 523 -9.86 -17.17 -16.45
C ARG A 523 -10.97 -17.17 -17.49
N ASP A 524 -11.04 -18.21 -18.31
CA ASP A 524 -12.18 -18.46 -19.18
C ASP A 524 -13.36 -18.98 -18.34
N GLU A 525 -14.51 -18.30 -18.46
CA GLU A 525 -15.73 -18.61 -17.70
C GLU A 525 -16.41 -19.90 -18.19
N ARG A 526 -16.14 -20.34 -19.42
CA ARG A 526 -16.72 -21.55 -20.02
C ARG A 526 -15.85 -22.80 -19.83
N ASP A 527 -14.52 -22.64 -19.84
CA ASP A 527 -13.56 -23.72 -19.58
C ASP A 527 -12.45 -23.21 -18.65
N VAL A 528 -12.53 -23.57 -17.36
CA VAL A 528 -11.61 -23.14 -16.29
C VAL A 528 -10.13 -23.36 -16.65
N ALA A 529 -9.85 -24.26 -17.59
CA ALA A 529 -8.51 -24.67 -17.95
C ALA A 529 -7.94 -24.02 -19.23
N ARG A 530 -8.64 -23.05 -19.85
CA ARG A 530 -8.16 -22.33 -21.05
C ARG A 530 -7.85 -20.87 -20.74
N GLU A 531 -6.69 -20.39 -21.18
CA GLU A 531 -6.35 -18.96 -21.09
C GLU A 531 -6.98 -18.20 -22.25
N THR A 532 -7.74 -17.14 -21.95
CA THR A 532 -8.22 -16.17 -22.94
C THR A 532 -7.48 -14.85 -22.77
N SER A 533 -7.14 -14.20 -23.89
CA SER A 533 -6.54 -12.88 -23.89
C SER A 533 -7.57 -11.84 -24.30
N VAL A 534 -8.05 -11.03 -23.35
CA VAL A 534 -8.93 -9.90 -23.65
C VAL A 534 -8.11 -8.61 -23.65
N ARG A 535 -8.25 -7.80 -24.71
CA ARG A 535 -7.58 -6.50 -24.77
C ARG A 535 -8.17 -5.54 -23.74
N ALA A 536 -7.43 -5.29 -22.66
CA ALA A 536 -7.76 -4.19 -21.77
C ALA A 536 -7.61 -2.83 -22.50
N ALA A 537 -8.57 -1.93 -22.31
CA ALA A 537 -8.52 -0.56 -22.81
C ALA A 537 -7.19 0.12 -22.41
N GLY A 538 -6.64 0.96 -23.30
CA GLY A 538 -5.30 1.51 -23.13
C GLY A 538 -5.08 2.32 -21.85
N SER A 539 -6.13 2.90 -21.24
CA SER A 539 -6.04 3.61 -19.95
C SER A 539 -5.82 2.64 -18.78
N ARG A 540 -6.56 1.54 -18.75
CA ARG A 540 -6.49 0.52 -17.70
C ARG A 540 -5.14 -0.21 -17.73
N ARG A 541 -4.61 -0.49 -18.92
CA ARG A 541 -3.27 -1.09 -19.06
C ARG A 541 -2.17 -0.20 -18.50
N ALA A 542 -2.19 1.09 -18.82
CA ALA A 542 -1.22 2.05 -18.29
C ALA A 542 -1.27 2.11 -16.76
N GLN A 543 -2.48 2.10 -16.18
CA GLN A 543 -2.67 2.08 -14.73
C GLN A 543 -2.10 0.79 -14.09
N LEU A 544 -2.34 -0.38 -14.68
CA LEU A 544 -1.82 -1.65 -14.18
C LEU A 544 -0.29 -1.73 -14.30
N LEU A 545 0.28 -1.22 -15.40
CA LEU A 545 1.73 -1.15 -15.59
C LEU A 545 2.38 -0.20 -14.58
N ALA A 546 1.78 0.97 -14.35
CA ALA A 546 2.23 1.91 -13.32
C ALA A 546 2.13 1.29 -11.91
N SER A 547 1.08 0.51 -11.62
CA SER A 547 0.93 -0.20 -10.35
C SER A 547 2.01 -1.28 -10.17
N LEU A 548 2.30 -2.05 -11.22
CA LEU A 548 3.37 -3.06 -11.22
C LEU A 548 4.74 -2.42 -10.99
N LEU A 549 5.04 -1.35 -11.73
CA LEU A 549 6.24 -0.55 -11.60
C LEU A 549 6.42 -0.04 -10.17
N LEU A 550 5.37 0.55 -9.59
CA LEU A 550 5.40 1.07 -8.22
C LEU A 550 5.70 -0.04 -7.20
N LEU A 551 5.10 -1.22 -7.34
CA LEU A 551 5.36 -2.36 -6.46
C LEU A 551 6.81 -2.84 -6.53
N ILE A 552 7.36 -2.97 -7.74
CA ILE A 552 8.75 -3.38 -7.95
C ILE A 552 9.69 -2.33 -7.33
N ALA A 553 9.44 -1.04 -7.57
CA ALA A 553 10.24 0.06 -7.01
C ALA A 553 10.20 0.13 -5.48
N ILE A 554 9.02 -0.09 -4.86
CA ILE A 554 8.89 -0.16 -3.40
C ILE A 554 9.70 -1.33 -2.84
N ALA A 555 9.61 -2.51 -3.44
CA ALA A 555 10.37 -3.67 -3.00
C ALA A 555 11.89 -3.47 -3.17
N SER A 556 12.33 -2.94 -4.32
CA SER A 556 13.75 -2.67 -4.58
C SER A 556 14.34 -1.53 -3.76
N THR A 557 13.50 -0.70 -3.13
CA THR A 557 13.94 0.31 -2.14
C THR A 557 14.61 -0.35 -0.93
N PHE A 558 14.09 -1.50 -0.49
CA PHE A 558 14.62 -2.22 0.68
C PHE A 558 15.77 -3.15 0.31
N SER A 559 15.73 -3.76 -0.89
CA SER A 559 16.82 -4.58 -1.40
C SER A 559 16.87 -4.54 -2.93
N PRO A 560 17.95 -4.01 -3.54
CA PRO A 560 18.13 -3.99 -4.99
C PRO A 560 18.05 -5.38 -5.65
N ALA A 561 18.36 -6.45 -4.91
CA ALA A 561 18.32 -7.82 -5.39
C ALA A 561 16.92 -8.23 -5.89
N THR A 562 15.87 -7.55 -5.42
CA THR A 562 14.50 -7.66 -5.93
C THR A 562 14.44 -7.52 -7.46
N LEU A 563 15.17 -6.56 -8.03
CA LEU A 563 15.18 -6.31 -9.48
C LEU A 563 15.64 -7.55 -10.25
N MET A 564 16.68 -8.22 -9.74
CA MET A 564 17.21 -9.43 -10.34
C MET A 564 16.25 -10.62 -10.16
N VAL A 565 15.64 -10.77 -8.98
CA VAL A 565 14.67 -11.87 -8.75
C VAL A 565 13.45 -11.70 -9.66
N VAL A 566 12.96 -10.47 -9.86
CA VAL A 566 11.85 -10.20 -10.79
C VAL A 566 12.25 -10.47 -12.24
N ALA A 567 13.45 -10.08 -12.66
CA ALA A 567 13.98 -10.42 -13.99
C ALA A 567 14.11 -11.95 -14.17
N PHE A 568 14.60 -12.66 -13.16
CA PHE A 568 14.68 -14.11 -13.14
C PHE A 568 13.30 -14.76 -13.27
N VAL A 569 12.29 -14.28 -12.52
CA VAL A 569 10.90 -14.74 -12.66
C VAL A 569 10.37 -14.48 -14.07
N ALA A 570 10.66 -13.33 -14.68
CA ALA A 570 10.26 -13.04 -16.06
C ALA A 570 10.87 -14.04 -17.06
N VAL A 571 12.15 -14.41 -16.89
CA VAL A 571 12.81 -15.45 -17.70
C VAL A 571 12.13 -16.81 -17.52
N LEU A 572 11.85 -17.23 -16.29
CA LEU A 572 11.16 -18.50 -16.04
C LEU A 572 9.77 -18.55 -16.68
N LEU A 573 9.02 -17.45 -16.65
CA LEU A 573 7.71 -17.34 -17.29
C LEU A 573 7.83 -17.35 -18.83
N GLY A 574 8.89 -16.78 -19.39
CA GLY A 574 9.21 -16.86 -20.81
C GLY A 574 9.51 -18.30 -21.25
N ILE A 575 10.33 -19.02 -20.49
CA ILE A 575 10.62 -20.45 -20.73
C ILE A 575 9.32 -21.27 -20.63
N ALA A 576 8.49 -21.02 -19.61
CA ALA A 576 7.20 -21.70 -19.47
C ALA A 576 6.29 -21.48 -20.69
N ALA A 577 6.30 -20.27 -21.27
CA ALA A 577 5.54 -19.95 -22.45
C ALA A 577 6.07 -20.63 -23.72
N LEU A 578 7.39 -20.87 -23.83
CA LEU A 578 7.98 -21.64 -24.94
C LEU A 578 7.63 -23.13 -24.86
N LEU A 579 7.51 -23.67 -23.64
CA LEU A 579 7.17 -25.08 -23.40
C LEU A 579 5.67 -25.40 -23.53
N THR A 580 4.81 -24.39 -23.69
CA THR A 580 3.35 -24.57 -23.69
C THR A 580 2.69 -23.79 -24.83
N ALA A 581 1.59 -24.31 -25.38
CA ALA A 581 0.84 -23.67 -26.47
C ALA A 581 0.00 -22.47 -25.98
N THR A 582 0.65 -21.49 -25.34
CA THR A 582 0.02 -20.26 -24.84
C THR A 582 -0.05 -19.20 -25.95
N PRO A 583 -1.02 -18.27 -25.90
CA PRO A 583 -1.07 -17.17 -26.86
C PRO A 583 0.20 -16.31 -26.74
N TRP A 584 1.08 -16.39 -27.74
CA TRP A 584 2.43 -15.79 -27.71
C TRP A 584 2.42 -14.30 -27.34
N ARG A 585 1.41 -13.54 -27.80
CA ARG A 585 1.26 -12.11 -27.48
C ARG A 585 1.03 -11.88 -25.99
N ALA A 586 0.17 -12.69 -25.36
CA ALA A 586 -0.10 -12.54 -23.93
C ALA A 586 1.14 -12.90 -23.10
N SER A 587 1.84 -13.97 -23.49
CA SER A 587 3.10 -14.37 -22.85
C SER A 587 4.20 -13.33 -23.04
N ALA A 588 4.33 -12.74 -24.24
CA ALA A 588 5.25 -11.64 -24.50
C ALA A 588 4.93 -10.41 -23.63
N TRP A 589 3.65 -10.03 -23.49
CA TRP A 589 3.25 -8.94 -22.61
C TRP A 589 3.49 -9.25 -21.12
N LEU A 590 3.31 -10.49 -20.69
CA LEU A 590 3.59 -10.92 -19.31
C LEU A 590 5.07 -10.69 -18.98
N VAL A 591 5.97 -11.21 -19.81
CA VAL A 591 7.43 -11.06 -19.66
C VAL A 591 7.85 -9.59 -19.81
N ALA A 592 7.41 -8.93 -20.88
CA ALA A 592 7.78 -7.54 -21.16
C ALA A 592 7.31 -6.59 -20.06
N SER A 593 6.13 -6.81 -19.45
CA SER A 593 5.66 -5.96 -18.35
C SER A 593 6.52 -6.06 -17.09
N LEU A 594 7.01 -7.26 -16.76
CA LEU A 594 7.93 -7.46 -15.64
C LEU A 594 9.30 -6.83 -15.92
N LEU A 595 9.85 -7.04 -17.12
CA LEU A 595 11.13 -6.44 -17.52
C LEU A 595 11.06 -4.91 -17.60
N ALA A 596 9.96 -4.36 -18.15
CA ALA A 596 9.72 -2.92 -18.15
C ALA A 596 9.56 -2.37 -16.72
N GLY A 597 8.95 -3.15 -15.81
CA GLY A 597 8.88 -2.85 -14.40
C GLY A 597 10.26 -2.79 -13.73
N VAL A 598 11.15 -3.74 -14.04
CA VAL A 598 12.55 -3.75 -13.56
C VAL A 598 13.30 -2.51 -14.04
N VAL A 599 13.25 -2.21 -15.34
CA VAL A 599 13.92 -1.03 -15.92
C VAL A 599 13.35 0.25 -15.33
N GLY A 600 12.03 0.39 -15.28
CA GLY A 600 11.38 1.57 -14.72
C GLY A 600 11.69 1.75 -13.22
N ALA A 601 11.79 0.67 -12.45
CA ALA A 601 12.14 0.73 -11.03
C ALA A 601 13.59 1.20 -10.85
N ALA A 602 14.51 0.73 -11.69
CA ALA A 602 15.88 1.24 -11.73
C ALA A 602 15.92 2.75 -12.05
N VAL A 603 15.07 3.24 -12.97
CA VAL A 603 14.94 4.68 -13.26
C VAL A 603 14.38 5.46 -12.06
N LEU A 604 13.37 4.92 -11.36
CA LEU A 604 12.80 5.52 -10.15
C LEU A 604 13.80 5.60 -8.98
N HIS A 605 14.89 4.84 -9.05
CA HIS A 605 15.99 4.86 -8.10
C HIS A 605 17.14 5.80 -8.50
N LEU A 606 17.07 6.52 -9.62
CA LEU A 606 18.09 7.53 -9.94
C LEU A 606 18.08 8.66 -8.89
N PRO A 607 19.24 9.12 -8.37
CA PRO A 607 20.59 8.80 -8.84
C PRO A 607 21.25 7.58 -8.16
N TRP A 608 20.62 6.94 -7.18
CA TRP A 608 21.19 5.79 -6.47
C TRP A 608 21.49 4.62 -7.40
N SER A 609 20.60 4.31 -8.36
CA SER A 609 20.80 3.20 -9.30
C SER A 609 22.01 3.33 -10.23
N VAL A 610 22.64 4.50 -10.32
CA VAL A 610 23.93 4.66 -11.01
C VAL A 610 25.02 3.80 -10.36
N SER A 611 24.93 3.54 -9.05
CA SER A 611 25.86 2.63 -8.36
C SER A 611 25.78 1.17 -8.86
N PHE A 612 24.72 0.81 -9.59
CA PHE A 612 24.55 -0.53 -10.18
C PHE A 612 25.22 -0.70 -11.54
N VAL A 613 25.96 0.30 -12.03
CA VAL A 613 26.64 0.26 -13.35
C VAL A 613 28.17 0.35 -13.21
N GLY A 614 28.69 0.63 -12.01
CA GLY A 614 30.12 0.79 -11.75
C GLY A 614 30.89 -0.52 -11.50
N THR A 615 32.16 -0.40 -11.10
CA THR A 615 32.95 -1.52 -10.58
C THR A 615 32.27 -2.12 -9.34
N GLY A 616 32.21 -3.45 -9.25
CA GLY A 616 31.53 -4.11 -8.13
C GLY A 616 29.99 -4.04 -8.17
N TRP A 617 29.37 -3.67 -9.31
CA TRP A 617 27.92 -3.54 -9.45
C TRP A 617 27.13 -4.77 -8.99
N TRP A 618 27.66 -5.98 -9.21
CA TRP A 618 27.03 -7.23 -8.78
C TRP A 618 26.85 -7.29 -7.26
N THR A 619 27.84 -6.80 -6.51
CA THR A 619 27.81 -6.73 -5.05
C THR A 619 26.83 -5.66 -4.55
N GLN A 620 26.76 -4.53 -5.25
CA GLN A 620 25.79 -3.47 -4.93
C GLN A 620 24.34 -3.90 -5.21
N LEU A 621 24.13 -4.75 -6.23
CA LEU A 621 22.80 -5.25 -6.59
C LEU A 621 22.36 -6.40 -5.67
N ILE A 622 23.25 -7.34 -5.34
CA ILE A 622 22.90 -8.55 -4.60
C ILE A 622 23.00 -8.36 -3.08
N GLY A 623 23.88 -7.47 -2.62
CA GLY A 623 24.16 -7.28 -1.20
C GLY A 623 25.30 -8.18 -0.69
N ALA A 624 25.38 -8.34 0.63
CA ALA A 624 26.40 -9.16 1.28
C ALA A 624 26.26 -10.63 0.85
N GLY A 625 27.38 -11.27 0.53
CA GLY A 625 27.40 -12.67 0.09
C GLY A 625 27.16 -13.63 1.27
N HIS A 626 26.45 -14.73 1.01
CA HIS A 626 26.28 -15.81 1.99
C HIS A 626 27.34 -16.90 1.76
N PRO A 627 28.04 -17.37 2.81
CA PRO A 627 29.02 -18.43 2.68
C PRO A 627 28.34 -19.77 2.42
N LEU A 628 28.99 -20.61 1.62
CA LEU A 628 28.52 -21.95 1.28
C LEU A 628 28.34 -22.81 2.55
N THR A 629 27.19 -23.48 2.66
CA THR A 629 26.88 -24.35 3.81
C THR A 629 27.03 -25.84 3.49
N ASN A 630 27.33 -26.21 2.24
CA ASN A 630 27.25 -27.59 1.74
C ASN A 630 25.87 -28.23 2.00
N ALA A 631 24.80 -27.43 1.98
CA ALA A 631 23.44 -27.89 2.20
C ALA A 631 23.06 -29.02 1.22
N SER A 632 22.45 -30.07 1.77
CA SER A 632 21.87 -31.16 0.98
C SER A 632 20.63 -30.68 0.22
N LEU A 633 20.19 -31.43 -0.80
CA LEU A 633 18.95 -31.12 -1.52
C LEU A 633 17.74 -31.06 -0.59
N LEU A 634 17.69 -31.96 0.40
CA LEU A 634 16.63 -31.98 1.42
C LEU A 634 16.66 -30.72 2.30
N ASP A 635 17.82 -30.13 2.57
CA ASP A 635 17.93 -28.87 3.32
C ASP A 635 17.34 -27.70 2.52
N VAL A 636 17.71 -27.63 1.24
CA VAL A 636 17.23 -26.58 0.34
C VAL A 636 15.72 -26.72 0.11
N ALA A 637 15.23 -27.94 -0.10
CA ALA A 637 13.80 -28.23 -0.28
C ALA A 637 12.95 -28.02 0.98
N SER A 638 13.54 -28.11 2.17
CA SER A 638 12.87 -27.78 3.44
C SER A 638 13.10 -26.33 3.87
N PHE A 639 13.59 -25.48 2.96
CA PHE A 639 13.90 -24.07 3.18
C PHE A 639 14.92 -23.78 4.28
N GLY A 640 15.68 -24.77 4.74
CA GLY A 640 16.68 -24.64 5.81
C GLY A 640 16.18 -25.04 7.20
N LEU A 641 15.03 -25.71 7.32
CA LEU A 641 14.52 -26.18 8.62
C LEU A 641 15.49 -27.17 9.30
N GLY A 642 15.86 -26.90 10.55
CA GLY A 642 16.77 -27.75 11.33
C GLY A 642 16.16 -29.05 11.87
N ASN A 643 14.84 -29.09 12.12
CA ASN A 643 14.18 -30.26 12.70
C ASN A 643 13.92 -31.34 11.64
N VAL A 644 14.48 -32.53 11.84
CA VAL A 644 14.41 -33.66 10.89
C VAL A 644 12.97 -34.05 10.51
N VAL A 645 12.04 -34.07 11.46
CA VAL A 645 10.63 -34.43 11.19
C VAL A 645 9.96 -33.36 10.33
N TRP A 646 10.14 -32.09 10.70
CA TRP A 646 9.53 -30.98 9.95
C TRP A 646 10.07 -30.86 8.52
N ARG A 647 11.32 -31.26 8.26
CA ARG A 647 11.88 -31.27 6.90
C ARG A 647 11.08 -32.14 5.95
N TRP A 648 10.76 -33.37 6.34
CA TRP A 648 9.99 -34.30 5.51
C TRP A 648 8.54 -33.84 5.31
N VAL A 649 7.94 -33.27 6.36
CA VAL A 649 6.59 -32.70 6.29
C VAL A 649 6.52 -31.52 5.30
N VAL A 650 7.52 -30.66 5.26
CA VAL A 650 7.57 -29.55 4.28
C VAL A 650 7.86 -30.04 2.87
N VAL A 651 8.70 -31.07 2.71
CA VAL A 651 8.95 -31.68 1.39
C VAL A 651 7.68 -32.31 0.81
N ALA A 652 6.74 -32.76 1.64
CA ALA A 652 5.44 -33.23 1.17
C ALA A 652 4.64 -32.12 0.45
N ALA A 653 4.91 -30.84 0.69
CA ALA A 653 4.29 -29.72 -0.01
C ALA A 653 4.65 -29.66 -1.51
N TYR A 654 5.66 -30.42 -1.97
CA TYR A 654 6.02 -30.53 -3.39
C TYR A 654 5.17 -31.56 -4.15
N VAL A 655 4.40 -32.42 -3.46
CA VAL A 655 3.53 -33.42 -4.10
C VAL A 655 2.55 -32.80 -5.11
N PRO A 656 1.83 -31.70 -4.80
CA PRO A 656 0.97 -31.03 -5.79
C PRO A 656 1.72 -30.60 -7.05
N VAL A 657 2.99 -30.19 -6.93
CA VAL A 657 3.81 -29.76 -8.07
C VAL A 657 4.08 -30.93 -9.02
N VAL A 658 4.46 -32.08 -8.46
CA VAL A 658 4.69 -33.32 -9.23
C VAL A 658 3.39 -33.80 -9.88
N VAL A 659 2.29 -33.83 -9.12
CA VAL A 659 0.97 -34.25 -9.60
C VAL A 659 0.51 -33.38 -10.77
N VAL A 660 0.64 -32.06 -10.67
CA VAL A 660 0.23 -31.11 -11.70
C VAL A 660 1.12 -31.21 -12.94
N ALA A 661 2.43 -31.41 -12.78
CA ALA A 661 3.36 -31.59 -13.89
C ALA A 661 3.09 -32.88 -14.69
N VAL A 662 2.65 -33.97 -14.03
CA VAL A 662 2.37 -35.25 -14.68
C VAL A 662 0.97 -35.29 -15.32
N LEU A 663 -0.04 -34.72 -14.64
CA LEU A 663 -1.44 -34.87 -15.05
C LEU A 663 -1.92 -33.82 -16.06
N SER A 664 -1.25 -32.68 -16.20
CA SER A 664 -1.68 -31.61 -17.10
C SER A 664 -1.09 -31.77 -18.51
N ARG A 665 -1.93 -31.70 -19.54
CA ARG A 665 -1.53 -31.80 -20.95
C ARG A 665 -2.26 -30.79 -21.83
N GLY A 666 -1.67 -30.47 -22.99
CA GLY A 666 -2.26 -29.60 -24.00
C GLY A 666 -2.47 -28.16 -23.51
N ALA A 667 -3.60 -27.55 -23.87
CA ALA A 667 -3.92 -26.16 -23.51
C ALA A 667 -4.01 -25.90 -21.98
N ARG A 668 -4.12 -26.97 -21.17
CA ARG A 668 -4.24 -26.90 -19.71
C ARG A 668 -2.89 -26.86 -18.99
N ALA A 669 -1.78 -27.03 -19.70
CA ALA A 669 -0.44 -27.14 -19.11
C ALA A 669 0.21 -25.78 -18.77
N ALA A 670 -0.34 -24.64 -19.20
CA ALA A 670 0.30 -23.33 -19.04
C ALA A 670 0.64 -22.96 -17.57
N TRP A 671 -0.37 -22.87 -16.70
CA TRP A 671 -0.17 -22.59 -15.27
C TRP A 671 0.58 -23.70 -14.52
N PRO A 672 0.30 -24.99 -14.78
CA PRO A 672 1.13 -26.10 -14.32
C PRO A 672 2.63 -25.95 -14.58
N THR A 673 3.02 -25.67 -15.82
CA THR A 673 4.42 -25.51 -16.22
C THR A 673 5.05 -24.29 -15.55
N ARG A 674 4.32 -23.17 -15.44
CA ARG A 674 4.78 -21.99 -14.69
C ARG A 674 5.01 -22.32 -13.21
N ALA A 675 4.06 -23.02 -12.56
CA ALA A 675 4.17 -23.42 -11.16
C ALA A 675 5.37 -24.37 -10.92
N ALA A 676 5.58 -25.33 -11.82
CA ALA A 676 6.71 -26.25 -11.77
C ALA A 676 8.06 -25.52 -11.93
N LEU A 677 8.19 -24.64 -12.92
CA LEU A 677 9.42 -23.87 -13.16
C LEU A 677 9.72 -22.89 -12.02
N LEU A 678 8.72 -22.16 -11.52
CA LEU A 678 8.86 -21.29 -10.36
C LEU A 678 9.25 -22.06 -9.09
N THR A 679 8.94 -23.35 -9.00
CA THR A 679 9.34 -24.20 -7.87
C THR A 679 10.75 -24.76 -8.05
N ALA A 680 11.00 -25.45 -9.17
CA ALA A 680 12.19 -26.27 -9.38
C ALA A 680 13.44 -25.46 -9.71
N ALA A 681 13.34 -24.41 -10.55
CA ALA A 681 14.50 -23.65 -10.97
C ALA A 681 15.21 -22.92 -9.80
N PRO A 682 14.54 -22.10 -8.96
CA PRO A 682 15.19 -21.48 -7.80
C PRO A 682 15.74 -22.51 -6.80
N LEU A 683 15.07 -23.65 -6.62
CA LEU A 683 15.53 -24.73 -5.74
C LEU A 683 16.82 -25.38 -6.25
N LEU A 684 16.89 -25.71 -7.54
CA LEU A 684 18.06 -26.33 -8.15
C LEU A 684 19.24 -25.35 -8.24
N ILE A 685 18.97 -24.08 -8.56
CA ILE A 685 20.00 -23.02 -8.57
C ILE A 685 20.58 -22.83 -7.17
N ARG A 686 19.72 -22.74 -6.14
CA ARG A 686 20.18 -22.65 -4.75
C ARG A 686 21.01 -23.88 -4.36
N PHE A 687 20.56 -25.08 -4.70
CA PHE A 687 21.32 -26.30 -4.42
C PHE A 687 22.68 -26.33 -5.13
N ALA A 688 22.74 -25.95 -6.40
CA ALA A 688 23.98 -25.87 -7.16
C ALA A 688 24.94 -24.82 -6.58
N HIS A 689 24.41 -23.68 -6.12
CA HIS A 689 25.20 -22.67 -5.41
C HIS A 689 25.77 -23.24 -4.11
N GLU A 690 24.95 -23.85 -3.24
CA GLU A 690 25.37 -24.44 -1.96
C GLU A 690 26.42 -25.55 -2.11
N ARG A 691 26.48 -26.21 -3.27
CA ARG A 691 27.49 -27.21 -3.65
C ARG A 691 28.77 -26.62 -4.25
N GLY A 692 28.85 -25.30 -4.40
CA GLY A 692 29.99 -24.61 -5.02
C GLY A 692 30.08 -24.80 -6.54
N VAL A 693 29.03 -25.31 -7.19
CA VAL A 693 29.00 -25.46 -8.66
C VAL A 693 28.88 -24.10 -9.35
N ILE A 694 28.16 -23.16 -8.71
CA ILE A 694 27.98 -21.80 -9.22
C ILE A 694 28.88 -20.85 -8.42
N GLY A 695 29.99 -20.41 -9.03
CA GLY A 695 30.96 -19.47 -8.45
C GLY A 695 30.51 -17.99 -8.45
N ILE A 696 29.22 -17.72 -8.65
CA ILE A 696 28.65 -16.37 -8.68
C ILE A 696 27.88 -16.13 -7.38
N ARG A 697 28.03 -14.95 -6.76
CA ARG A 697 27.26 -14.56 -5.57
C ARG A 697 25.76 -14.55 -5.89
N MET A 698 24.95 -15.13 -5.02
CA MET A 698 23.50 -15.21 -5.16
C MET A 698 22.80 -14.30 -4.14
N PRO A 699 21.54 -13.89 -4.39
CA PRO A 699 20.69 -13.22 -3.41
C PRO A 699 20.52 -14.03 -2.14
N GLU A 700 19.97 -13.36 -1.14
CA GLU A 700 19.53 -13.96 0.10
C GLU A 700 18.70 -15.24 -0.19
N PRO A 701 19.03 -16.40 0.44
CA PRO A 701 18.43 -17.69 0.08
C PRO A 701 16.91 -17.78 0.24
N LEU A 702 16.31 -17.01 1.17
CA LEU A 702 14.86 -16.96 1.35
C LEU A 702 14.18 -16.16 0.23
N MET A 703 14.86 -15.23 -0.47
CA MET A 703 14.33 -14.57 -1.67
C MET A 703 14.07 -15.59 -2.80
N LEU A 704 14.98 -16.56 -2.99
CA LEU A 704 14.76 -17.66 -3.94
C LEU A 704 13.68 -18.63 -3.43
N ALA A 705 13.66 -18.91 -2.12
CA ALA A 705 12.60 -19.69 -1.49
C ALA A 705 11.22 -19.05 -1.65
N ALA A 706 11.12 -17.72 -1.65
CA ALA A 706 9.88 -16.99 -1.86
C ALA A 706 9.29 -17.30 -3.24
N VAL A 707 10.13 -17.38 -4.28
CA VAL A 707 9.72 -17.80 -5.63
C VAL A 707 9.23 -19.26 -5.62
N SER A 708 9.97 -20.16 -4.97
CA SER A 708 9.55 -21.56 -4.83
C SER A 708 8.20 -21.71 -4.10
N SER A 709 8.00 -20.94 -3.03
CA SER A 709 6.76 -20.99 -2.25
C SER A 709 5.54 -20.53 -3.06
N LEU A 710 5.73 -19.55 -3.96
CA LEU A 710 4.69 -19.11 -4.89
C LEU A 710 4.36 -20.20 -5.91
N GLY A 711 5.38 -20.87 -6.45
CA GLY A 711 5.21 -22.01 -7.37
C GLY A 711 4.42 -23.16 -6.73
N ILE A 712 4.77 -23.56 -5.50
CA ILE A 712 4.06 -24.58 -4.72
C ILE A 712 2.60 -24.17 -4.50
N THR A 713 2.37 -22.90 -4.13
CA THR A 713 1.03 -22.37 -3.90
C THR A 713 0.16 -22.42 -5.14
N LEU A 714 0.70 -22.04 -6.30
CA LEU A 714 -0.01 -22.12 -7.57
C LEU A 714 -0.36 -23.58 -7.91
N ALA A 715 0.58 -24.52 -7.75
CA ALA A 715 0.32 -25.93 -7.98
C ALA A 715 -0.77 -26.48 -7.04
N ALA A 716 -0.69 -26.17 -5.74
CA ALA A 716 -1.69 -26.59 -4.76
C ALA A 716 -3.08 -26.03 -5.08
N ALA A 717 -3.18 -24.77 -5.50
CA ALA A 717 -4.45 -24.16 -5.91
C ALA A 717 -5.05 -24.84 -7.15
N ILE A 718 -4.22 -25.23 -8.13
CA ILE A 718 -4.68 -25.98 -9.32
C ILE A 718 -5.25 -27.33 -8.91
N VAL A 719 -4.53 -28.10 -8.08
CA VAL A 719 -5.01 -29.42 -7.60
C VAL A 719 -6.30 -29.30 -6.80
N PHE A 720 -6.39 -28.29 -5.94
CA PHE A 720 -7.59 -28.07 -5.14
C PHE A 720 -8.81 -27.65 -5.99
N SER A 721 -8.58 -26.92 -7.09
CA SER A 721 -9.62 -26.61 -8.07
C SER A 721 -10.16 -27.88 -8.74
N ASP A 722 -9.27 -28.78 -9.17
CA ASP A 722 -9.64 -30.09 -9.73
C ASP A 722 -10.41 -30.95 -8.71
N PHE A 723 -10.00 -30.93 -7.43
CA PHE A 723 -10.71 -31.62 -6.34
C PHE A 723 -12.16 -31.12 -6.16
N LEU A 724 -12.38 -29.81 -6.18
CA LEU A 724 -13.71 -29.22 -6.01
C LEU A 724 -14.64 -29.54 -7.20
N GLY A 725 -14.12 -29.53 -8.43
CA GLY A 725 -14.89 -29.84 -9.64
C GLY A 725 -15.28 -31.33 -9.76
N GLY A 726 -14.55 -32.23 -9.11
CA GLY A 726 -14.74 -33.68 -9.20
C GLY A 726 -15.91 -34.27 -8.38
N ARG A 727 -16.49 -33.52 -7.43
CA ARG A 727 -17.49 -34.04 -6.47
C ARG A 727 -18.79 -34.60 -7.08
N GLN A 728 -19.02 -34.46 -8.38
CA GLN A 728 -20.22 -34.96 -9.09
C GLN A 728 -19.99 -36.21 -9.96
N ARG A 729 -18.80 -36.83 -9.94
CA ARG A 729 -18.50 -38.06 -10.73
C ARG A 729 -17.80 -39.12 -9.87
N ALA A 730 -17.88 -40.38 -10.30
CA ALA A 730 -17.23 -41.53 -9.65
C ALA A 730 -15.74 -41.30 -9.36
N LEU A 731 -15.24 -41.99 -8.33
CA LEU A 731 -13.87 -41.84 -7.80
C LEU A 731 -12.83 -42.17 -8.88
N THR A 732 -12.17 -41.16 -9.44
CA THR A 732 -11.11 -41.34 -10.46
C THR A 732 -9.72 -41.25 -9.82
N TRP A 733 -8.71 -41.90 -10.41
CA TRP A 733 -7.31 -41.79 -9.97
C TRP A 733 -6.83 -40.34 -9.81
N ARG A 734 -7.30 -39.41 -10.65
CA ARG A 734 -7.01 -37.97 -10.55
C ARG A 734 -7.55 -37.34 -9.26
N GLN A 735 -8.72 -37.78 -8.79
CA GLN A 735 -9.28 -37.30 -7.52
C GLN A 735 -8.50 -37.84 -6.32
N LEU A 736 -8.03 -39.09 -6.38
CA LEU A 736 -7.18 -39.66 -5.33
C LEU A 736 -5.89 -38.85 -5.17
N PHE A 737 -5.19 -38.54 -6.27
CA PHE A 737 -4.01 -37.67 -6.23
C PHE A 737 -4.32 -36.28 -5.68
N SER A 738 -5.52 -35.75 -5.94
CA SER A 738 -5.93 -34.43 -5.45
C SER A 738 -6.22 -34.43 -3.94
N VAL A 739 -6.81 -35.50 -3.42
CA VAL A 739 -7.01 -35.71 -1.98
C VAL A 739 -5.67 -35.84 -1.26
N VAL A 740 -4.78 -36.70 -1.76
CA VAL A 740 -3.44 -36.90 -1.18
C VAL A 740 -2.65 -35.59 -1.19
N SER A 741 -2.66 -34.86 -2.31
CA SER A 741 -1.99 -33.55 -2.43
C SER A 741 -2.52 -32.54 -1.41
N THR A 742 -3.84 -32.50 -1.21
CA THR A 742 -4.46 -31.59 -0.22
C THR A 742 -4.07 -31.98 1.20
N ALA A 743 -4.05 -33.29 1.51
CA ALA A 743 -3.61 -33.79 2.82
C ALA A 743 -2.14 -33.47 3.10
N CYS A 744 -1.25 -33.65 2.12
CA CYS A 744 0.16 -33.27 2.24
C CYS A 744 0.35 -31.78 2.54
N ILE A 745 -0.45 -30.92 1.90
CA ILE A 745 -0.42 -29.48 2.15
C ILE A 745 -0.92 -29.15 3.56
N VAL A 746 -1.99 -29.79 4.04
CA VAL A 746 -2.47 -29.62 5.41
C VAL A 746 -1.41 -30.05 6.42
N ALA A 747 -0.74 -31.18 6.18
CA ALA A 747 0.38 -31.61 7.02
C ALA A 747 1.54 -30.60 7.01
N ALA A 748 1.87 -30.05 5.84
CA ALA A 748 2.90 -29.02 5.68
C ALA A 748 2.63 -27.71 6.44
N CYS A 749 1.39 -27.48 6.91
CA CYS A 749 1.03 -26.32 7.73
C CYS A 749 1.50 -26.45 9.19
N ALA A 750 1.73 -27.68 9.69
CA ALA A 750 2.00 -27.93 11.11
C ALA A 750 3.23 -27.17 11.68
N PRO A 751 4.39 -27.08 10.99
CA PRO A 751 5.53 -26.31 11.49
C PRO A 751 5.21 -24.83 11.73
N VAL A 752 4.42 -24.23 10.84
CA VAL A 752 4.03 -22.81 10.93
C VAL A 752 3.09 -22.57 12.10
N VAL A 753 2.11 -23.46 12.31
CA VAL A 753 1.20 -23.36 13.46
C VAL A 753 1.96 -23.48 14.78
N VAL A 754 2.90 -24.44 14.87
CA VAL A 754 3.74 -24.62 16.07
C VAL A 754 4.64 -23.41 16.29
N ALA A 755 5.28 -22.87 15.26
CA ALA A 755 6.08 -21.65 15.38
C ALA A 755 5.25 -20.43 15.81
N GLY A 756 4.03 -20.30 15.28
CA GLY A 756 3.09 -19.23 15.63
C GLY A 756 2.59 -19.29 17.09
N ALA A 757 2.64 -20.47 17.72
CA ALA A 757 2.26 -20.62 19.13
C ALA A 757 3.15 -19.77 20.06
N SER A 758 4.40 -19.51 19.69
CA SER A 758 5.30 -18.61 20.44
C SER A 758 4.84 -17.15 20.47
N GLY A 759 4.06 -16.71 19.48
CA GLY A 759 3.67 -15.31 19.29
C GLY A 759 4.74 -14.43 18.65
N SER A 760 5.95 -14.94 18.44
CA SER A 760 7.08 -14.24 17.82
C SER A 760 7.82 -15.12 16.80
N TRP A 761 7.14 -16.13 16.25
CA TRP A 761 7.73 -17.13 15.33
C TRP A 761 9.01 -17.80 15.83
N SER A 762 9.18 -17.89 17.16
CA SER A 762 10.39 -18.38 17.83
C SER A 762 11.63 -17.57 17.45
N GLN A 763 11.47 -16.26 17.28
CA GLN A 763 12.58 -15.32 17.06
C GLN A 763 13.53 -15.37 18.28
N PRO A 764 14.84 -15.58 18.08
CA PRO A 764 15.79 -15.65 19.17
C PRO A 764 16.00 -14.28 19.85
N PRO A 765 16.46 -14.27 21.11
CA PRO A 765 16.77 -13.04 21.83
C PRO A 765 17.97 -12.32 21.20
N ASP A 766 17.93 -10.98 21.25
CA ASP A 766 18.98 -10.10 20.73
C ASP A 766 20.16 -9.98 21.71
N THR A 767 21.12 -10.90 21.62
CA THR A 767 22.33 -10.89 22.46
C THR A 767 23.37 -9.91 21.94
N LEU A 768 23.61 -9.88 20.63
CA LEU A 768 24.67 -9.06 20.02
C LEU A 768 24.33 -7.57 19.99
N GLY A 769 23.08 -7.18 19.71
CA GLY A 769 22.63 -5.80 19.79
C GLY A 769 22.69 -5.25 21.21
N ARG A 770 22.33 -6.08 22.21
CA ARG A 770 22.48 -5.73 23.64
C ARG A 770 23.93 -5.53 24.06
N LEU A 771 24.86 -6.36 23.58
CA LEU A 771 26.29 -6.23 23.86
C LEU A 771 26.91 -5.03 23.13
N ALA A 772 26.52 -4.77 21.89
CA ALA A 772 26.94 -3.57 21.16
C ALA A 772 26.48 -2.28 21.86
N ALA A 773 25.29 -2.29 22.46
CA ALA A 773 24.78 -1.18 23.27
C ALA A 773 25.51 -1.01 24.62
N GLN A 774 26.29 -2.00 25.06
CA GLN A 774 27.11 -1.94 26.29
C GLN A 774 28.52 -1.39 26.04
N LEU A 775 28.95 -1.22 24.78
CA LEU A 775 30.21 -0.54 24.47
C LEU A 775 30.15 0.92 24.96
N PRO A 776 31.26 1.49 25.46
CA PRO A 776 31.27 2.83 26.03
C PRO A 776 30.81 3.86 25.00
N THR A 777 29.66 4.49 25.24
CA THR A 777 29.23 5.67 24.49
C THR A 777 29.67 6.93 25.24
N ASP A 778 29.97 8.02 24.54
CA ASP A 778 30.38 9.29 25.16
C ASP A 778 29.35 9.82 26.18
N ALA A 779 28.07 9.46 26.04
CA ALA A 779 27.03 9.80 27.01
C ALA A 779 27.25 9.14 28.39
N ALA A 780 27.77 7.90 28.44
CA ALA A 780 28.11 7.22 29.69
C ALA A 780 29.34 7.84 30.38
N ILE A 781 30.25 8.44 29.61
CA ILE A 781 31.44 9.13 30.11
C ILE A 781 31.07 10.47 30.77
N SER A 782 29.95 11.08 30.38
CA SER A 782 29.44 12.33 30.98
C SER A 782 28.65 12.16 32.29
N ASN A 783 28.19 10.95 32.61
CA ASN A 783 27.32 10.66 33.76
C ASN A 783 28.05 9.85 34.86
N GLY A 784 29.07 10.45 35.48
CA GLY A 784 29.39 10.19 36.90
C GLY A 784 30.14 8.91 37.31
N ALA A 785 30.65 8.08 36.40
CA ALA A 785 31.59 7.01 36.79
C ALA A 785 33.00 7.60 37.00
N ALA A 786 33.57 7.36 38.19
CA ALA A 786 34.83 7.93 38.65
C ALA A 786 35.96 7.86 37.60
N ILE A 787 36.43 9.04 37.21
CA ILE A 787 37.56 9.26 36.32
C ILE A 787 38.83 8.81 37.04
N THR A 788 39.43 7.71 36.61
CA THR A 788 40.86 7.50 36.83
C THR A 788 41.63 8.38 35.84
N ALA A 789 42.69 9.03 36.30
CA ALA A 789 43.38 10.13 35.63
C ALA A 789 44.07 9.80 34.28
N ASP A 790 43.93 8.58 33.76
CA ASP A 790 44.48 8.14 32.47
C ASP A 790 43.49 8.28 31.28
N ALA A 791 42.23 8.69 31.51
CA ALA A 791 41.18 8.68 30.49
C ALA A 791 41.01 9.98 29.68
N THR A 792 41.94 10.94 29.76
CA THR A 792 41.79 12.27 29.13
C THR A 792 42.06 12.29 27.61
N THR A 793 42.37 11.17 26.97
CA THR A 793 42.81 11.10 25.56
C THR A 793 41.86 10.39 24.59
N THR A 794 40.71 9.84 25.04
CA THR A 794 39.84 8.95 24.22
C THR A 794 38.33 9.27 24.25
N GLY A 795 37.95 10.53 24.46
CA GLY A 795 36.56 10.99 24.22
C GLY A 795 36.32 11.26 22.73
N GLY A 796 35.13 10.95 22.20
CA GLY A 796 34.72 11.23 20.82
C GLY A 796 34.19 10.00 20.05
N ASP A 797 33.33 10.24 19.05
CA ASP A 797 32.75 9.19 18.17
C ASP A 797 33.82 8.26 17.60
N TYR A 798 33.51 6.96 17.52
CA TYR A 798 34.41 5.95 16.98
C TYR A 798 33.70 4.99 16.01
N ALA A 799 34.49 4.15 15.36
CA ALA A 799 34.05 3.02 14.55
C ALA A 799 34.38 1.69 15.23
N THR A 800 33.50 0.71 15.05
CA THR A 800 33.67 -0.68 15.50
C THR A 800 33.81 -1.58 14.28
N LEU A 801 34.89 -2.35 14.24
CA LEU A 801 35.16 -3.35 13.20
C LEU A 801 34.66 -4.72 13.66
N TYR A 802 33.65 -5.24 13.00
CA TYR A 802 33.25 -6.64 13.14
C TYR A 802 34.07 -7.47 12.16
N ILE A 803 34.72 -8.55 12.62
CA ILE A 803 35.56 -9.40 11.78
C ILE A 803 35.44 -10.87 12.20
N GLY A 804 35.33 -11.79 11.24
CA GLY A 804 35.21 -13.21 11.52
C GLY A 804 34.40 -13.96 10.47
N ASP A 805 33.53 -14.88 10.92
CA ASP A 805 32.66 -15.66 10.04
C ASP A 805 31.52 -14.76 9.49
N PRO A 806 31.31 -14.72 8.15
CA PRO A 806 30.24 -13.94 7.53
C PRO A 806 28.82 -14.28 8.02
N ARG A 807 28.59 -15.46 8.62
CA ARG A 807 27.28 -15.82 9.19
C ARG A 807 26.95 -15.02 10.44
N LEU A 808 27.97 -14.73 11.24
CA LEU A 808 27.83 -14.14 12.58
C LEU A 808 27.88 -12.60 12.56
N ILE A 809 28.20 -12.01 11.40
CA ILE A 809 28.26 -10.56 11.24
C ILE A 809 26.91 -10.04 10.75
N HIS A 810 26.26 -9.26 11.60
CA HIS A 810 24.91 -8.72 11.35
C HIS A 810 24.89 -7.38 10.60
N ALA A 811 26.03 -6.92 10.08
CA ALA A 811 26.17 -5.71 9.27
C ALA A 811 26.49 -6.07 7.80
N GLY A 812 26.44 -5.08 6.90
CA GLY A 812 26.77 -5.20 5.48
C GLY A 812 28.25 -5.53 5.28
N ALA A 813 28.58 -6.81 5.41
CA ALA A 813 29.95 -7.29 5.40
C ALA A 813 30.49 -7.50 3.98
N THR A 814 31.80 -7.34 3.86
CA THR A 814 32.58 -7.78 2.69
C THR A 814 33.59 -8.84 3.13
N THR A 815 34.22 -9.50 2.16
CA THR A 815 35.17 -10.59 2.39
C THR A 815 36.59 -10.14 2.04
N SER A 816 37.56 -10.45 2.90
CA SER A 816 38.99 -10.24 2.66
C SER A 816 39.57 -11.23 1.66
N SER A 817 40.83 -11.02 1.26
CA SER A 817 41.59 -11.95 0.42
C SER A 817 41.73 -13.35 1.06
N SER A 818 41.73 -13.41 2.40
CA SER A 818 41.83 -14.62 3.21
C SER A 818 40.46 -15.24 3.57
N ASN A 819 39.39 -14.86 2.86
CA ASN A 819 38.02 -15.34 3.05
C ASN A 819 37.43 -15.06 4.47
N VAL A 820 37.96 -14.06 5.18
CA VAL A 820 37.42 -13.57 6.45
C VAL A 820 36.45 -12.42 6.15
N ALA A 821 35.26 -12.44 6.74
CA ALA A 821 34.29 -11.37 6.55
C ALA A 821 34.51 -10.24 7.55
N TYR A 822 34.25 -9.01 7.13
CA TYR A 822 34.35 -7.84 8.00
C TYR A 822 33.37 -6.72 7.64
N ALA A 823 32.99 -5.92 8.64
CA ALA A 823 32.06 -4.79 8.51
C ALA A 823 32.38 -3.67 9.50
N ILE A 824 31.99 -2.43 9.18
CA ILE A 824 32.14 -1.26 10.05
C ILE A 824 30.78 -0.76 10.51
N VAL A 825 30.67 -0.52 11.81
CA VAL A 825 29.52 0.10 12.47
C VAL A 825 30.01 1.33 13.23
N ARG A 826 29.32 2.46 13.12
CA ARG A 826 29.67 3.68 13.88
C ARG A 826 29.07 3.64 15.28
N ASP A 827 29.57 4.52 16.14
CA ASP A 827 28.99 4.75 17.47
C ASP A 827 27.46 5.01 17.40
N GLY A 828 26.73 4.56 18.42
CA GLY A 828 25.26 4.64 18.50
C GLY A 828 24.49 3.32 18.34
N GLY A 829 25.18 2.19 18.26
CA GLY A 829 24.59 0.85 18.14
C GLY A 829 24.20 0.45 16.70
N LEU A 830 23.82 -0.82 16.52
CA LEU A 830 23.44 -1.37 15.21
C LEU A 830 22.06 -0.87 14.77
N THR A 831 22.00 -0.35 13.55
CA THR A 831 20.76 0.15 12.92
C THR A 831 20.52 -0.52 11.57
N GLY A 832 19.28 -0.49 11.10
CA GLY A 832 18.88 -1.08 9.83
C GLY A 832 19.58 -0.50 8.59
N LEU A 833 20.35 0.58 8.73
CA LEU A 833 21.23 1.13 7.70
C LEU A 833 22.58 0.41 7.62
N ASP A 834 23.06 -0.14 8.74
CA ASP A 834 24.35 -0.83 8.82
C ASP A 834 24.36 -2.15 8.04
N THR A 835 23.19 -2.65 7.63
CA THR A 835 23.06 -3.83 6.75
C THR A 835 23.30 -3.53 5.28
N LEU A 836 23.39 -2.26 4.89
CA LEU A 836 23.62 -1.87 3.50
C LEU A 836 25.08 -2.08 3.11
N PRO A 837 25.37 -2.51 1.86
CA PRO A 837 26.74 -2.67 1.40
C PRO A 837 27.48 -1.32 1.38
N PRO A 838 28.80 -1.30 1.63
CA PRO A 838 29.58 -0.08 1.59
C PRO A 838 29.68 0.47 0.17
N ALA A 839 29.79 1.80 0.05
CA ALA A 839 30.24 2.44 -1.19
C ALA A 839 31.77 2.31 -1.31
N GLU A 840 32.28 1.96 -2.48
CA GLU A 840 33.73 1.96 -2.71
C GLU A 840 34.30 3.37 -2.54
N SER A 841 35.33 3.50 -1.70
CA SER A 841 36.08 4.73 -1.43
C SER A 841 37.57 4.43 -1.19
N SER A 842 38.40 5.47 -1.18
CA SER A 842 39.81 5.37 -0.74
C SER A 842 39.92 4.74 0.65
N LEU A 843 38.98 5.10 1.53
CA LEU A 843 38.94 4.67 2.91
C LEU A 843 38.56 3.18 3.05
N THR A 844 37.59 2.69 2.27
CA THR A 844 37.26 1.26 2.27
C THR A 844 38.39 0.40 1.71
N LYS A 845 39.18 0.93 0.76
CA LYS A 845 40.38 0.26 0.24
C LYS A 845 41.49 0.21 1.30
N ALA A 846 41.71 1.31 2.03
CA ALA A 846 42.64 1.35 3.16
C ALA A 846 42.24 0.35 4.26
N LEU A 847 40.94 0.26 4.58
CA LEU A 847 40.43 -0.74 5.53
C LEU A 847 40.66 -2.17 5.03
N HIS A 848 40.38 -2.45 3.75
CA HIS A 848 40.60 -3.79 3.19
C HIS A 848 42.06 -4.22 3.36
N ARG A 849 43.00 -3.33 3.05
CA ARG A 849 44.43 -3.58 3.24
C ARG A 849 44.80 -3.77 4.72
N ALA A 850 44.26 -2.93 5.62
CA ALA A 850 44.51 -3.07 7.05
C ALA A 850 43.98 -4.39 7.63
N VAL A 851 42.81 -4.84 7.16
CA VAL A 851 42.23 -6.13 7.55
C VAL A 851 43.07 -7.29 6.99
N ASP A 852 43.55 -7.21 5.75
CA ASP A 852 44.45 -8.22 5.20
C ASP A 852 45.72 -8.34 6.05
N VAL A 853 46.40 -7.22 6.36
CA VAL A 853 47.60 -7.20 7.22
C VAL A 853 47.32 -7.79 8.61
N LEU A 854 46.16 -7.48 9.20
CA LEU A 854 45.74 -8.01 10.50
C LEU A 854 45.50 -9.53 10.47
N VAL A 855 44.88 -10.04 9.40
CA VAL A 855 44.53 -11.47 9.26
C VAL A 855 45.74 -12.31 8.84
N THR A 856 46.59 -11.81 7.94
CA THR A 856 47.80 -12.51 7.50
C THR A 856 48.92 -12.47 8.54
N GLY A 857 48.89 -11.48 9.44
CA GLY A 857 49.94 -11.27 10.44
C GLY A 857 51.21 -10.65 9.85
N GLU A 858 51.09 -9.90 8.74
CA GLU A 858 52.22 -9.18 8.10
C GLU A 858 52.88 -8.15 9.03
N SER A 859 52.17 -7.69 10.07
CA SER A 859 52.65 -6.76 11.09
C SER A 859 52.14 -7.14 12.48
N LEU A 860 52.91 -6.80 13.52
CA LEU A 860 52.51 -6.90 14.94
C LEU A 860 51.91 -5.58 15.48
N ARG A 861 51.70 -4.59 14.61
CA ARG A 861 51.16 -3.26 14.94
C ARG A 861 50.08 -2.82 13.95
N ALA A 862 49.19 -3.74 13.59
CA ALA A 862 48.14 -3.49 12.62
C ALA A 862 47.07 -2.50 13.14
N GLY A 863 46.94 -2.33 14.46
CA GLY A 863 46.06 -1.32 15.07
C GLY A 863 46.39 0.11 14.63
N ARG A 864 47.66 0.41 14.33
CA ARG A 864 48.08 1.70 13.76
C ARG A 864 47.52 2.00 12.37
N LEU A 865 47.28 0.98 11.54
CA LEU A 865 46.63 1.15 10.23
C LEU A 865 45.13 1.42 10.36
N LEU A 866 44.52 0.93 11.44
CA LEU A 866 43.11 1.12 11.78
C LEU A 866 42.84 2.45 12.52
N ALA A 867 43.86 3.02 13.16
CA ALA A 867 43.80 4.28 13.90
C ALA A 867 43.23 5.48 13.09
N PRO A 868 43.75 5.82 11.89
CA PRO A 868 43.21 6.93 11.10
C PRO A 868 41.80 6.67 10.56
N LEU A 869 41.30 5.44 10.66
CA LEU A 869 39.93 5.06 10.29
C LEU A 869 38.95 5.19 11.47
N ALA A 870 39.42 5.70 12.61
CA ALA A 870 38.69 5.79 13.87
C ALA A 870 38.19 4.45 14.42
N VAL A 871 38.81 3.32 14.03
CA VAL A 871 38.43 2.01 14.54
C VAL A 871 39.02 1.81 15.94
N ARG A 872 38.15 1.92 16.95
CA ARG A 872 38.50 1.73 18.36
C ARG A 872 38.27 0.32 18.84
N PHE A 873 37.17 -0.31 18.45
CA PHE A 873 36.85 -1.67 18.89
C PHE A 873 36.88 -2.64 17.71
N VAL A 874 37.41 -3.83 17.94
CA VAL A 874 37.36 -4.96 17.03
C VAL A 874 36.60 -6.08 17.71
N VAL A 875 35.46 -6.45 17.12
CA VAL A 875 34.55 -7.47 17.64
C VAL A 875 34.66 -8.72 16.79
N VAL A 876 35.02 -9.83 17.42
CA VAL A 876 35.09 -11.15 16.79
C VAL A 876 33.97 -12.02 17.33
N PRO A 877 32.85 -12.16 16.59
CA PRO A 877 31.80 -13.10 16.97
C PRO A 877 32.31 -14.54 16.76
N LEU A 878 32.14 -15.38 17.78
CA LEU A 878 32.58 -16.77 17.80
C LEU A 878 31.42 -17.75 17.62
N ARG A 879 30.24 -17.43 18.16
CA ARG A 879 29.03 -18.24 18.06
C ARG A 879 27.78 -17.36 18.03
N GLU A 880 26.78 -17.79 17.28
CA GLU A 880 25.47 -17.16 17.23
C GLU A 880 24.39 -18.13 17.74
N SER A 881 23.30 -17.60 18.28
CA SER A 881 22.16 -18.40 18.79
C SER A 881 21.14 -18.80 17.70
N THR A 882 21.36 -18.40 16.43
CA THR A 882 20.42 -18.63 15.32
C THR A 882 20.72 -19.91 14.54
N GLN A 883 19.80 -20.29 13.64
CA GLN A 883 19.78 -21.59 12.97
C GLN A 883 21.04 -21.89 12.12
N TYR A 884 21.75 -20.85 11.64
CA TYR A 884 23.00 -20.97 10.88
C TYR A 884 24.17 -21.53 11.72
N ALA A 885 24.09 -21.46 13.05
CA ALA A 885 25.13 -21.93 13.97
C ALA A 885 25.03 -23.42 14.33
N SER A 886 23.89 -24.07 14.08
CA SER A 886 23.67 -25.49 14.42
C SER A 886 24.39 -26.50 13.51
N ARG A 887 25.07 -26.03 12.45
CA ARG A 887 25.78 -26.90 11.50
C ARG A 887 27.27 -26.62 11.51
N PRO A 888 28.11 -27.66 11.71
CA PRO A 888 29.55 -27.50 11.57
C PRO A 888 29.92 -27.14 10.13
N LEU A 889 30.86 -26.21 9.98
CA LEU A 889 31.45 -25.85 8.70
C LEU A 889 32.31 -26.99 8.15
N ALA A 890 32.50 -27.02 6.83
CA ALA A 890 33.47 -27.89 6.16
C ALA A 890 34.93 -27.41 6.33
N ALA A 891 35.16 -26.21 6.88
CA ALA A 891 36.45 -25.62 7.22
C ALA A 891 36.38 -25.09 8.65
N GLY A 892 37.43 -25.27 9.46
CA GLY A 892 37.45 -24.97 10.90
C GLY A 892 36.99 -23.55 11.30
N ASN A 893 36.80 -23.32 12.60
CA ASN A 893 36.31 -22.03 13.14
C ASN A 893 37.23 -20.86 12.73
N ILE A 894 36.84 -20.11 11.70
CA ILE A 894 37.53 -18.89 11.24
C ILE A 894 37.74 -17.92 12.40
N GLY A 895 36.77 -17.84 13.32
CA GLY A 895 36.83 -16.97 14.50
C GLY A 895 38.02 -17.24 15.43
N ASP A 896 38.34 -18.51 15.71
CA ASP A 896 39.41 -18.86 16.66
C ASP A 896 40.80 -18.44 16.12
N GLY A 897 41.01 -18.62 14.81
CA GLY A 897 42.23 -18.16 14.14
C GLY A 897 42.37 -16.64 14.13
N VAL A 898 41.28 -15.91 13.88
CA VAL A 898 41.28 -14.43 13.91
C VAL A 898 41.55 -13.91 15.33
N VAL A 899 40.94 -14.52 16.36
CA VAL A 899 41.20 -14.14 17.77
C VAL A 899 42.67 -14.31 18.13
N ALA A 900 43.30 -15.42 17.73
CA ALA A 900 44.72 -15.65 17.98
C ALA A 900 45.59 -14.58 17.31
N ARG A 901 45.33 -14.26 16.03
CA ARG A 901 46.10 -13.24 15.28
C ARG A 901 45.99 -11.84 15.85
N ILE A 902 44.79 -11.44 16.32
CA ILE A 902 44.60 -10.13 16.98
C ILE A 902 45.26 -10.12 18.36
N ALA A 903 45.29 -11.24 19.07
CA ALA A 903 45.94 -11.35 20.37
C ALA A 903 47.46 -11.21 20.32
N ASP A 904 48.09 -11.59 19.20
CA ASP A 904 49.54 -11.45 18.98
C ASP A 904 49.97 -10.00 18.70
N GLN A 905 49.03 -9.09 18.45
CA GLN A 905 49.31 -7.69 18.15
C GLN A 905 49.70 -6.91 19.41
N LEU A 906 50.66 -5.99 19.29
CA LEU A 906 51.18 -5.20 20.40
C LEU A 906 50.32 -3.96 20.74
N ASP A 907 49.39 -3.59 19.87
CA ASP A 907 48.57 -2.39 19.96
C ASP A 907 47.08 -2.67 20.22
N PHE A 908 46.72 -3.91 20.54
CA PHE A 908 45.39 -4.31 20.96
C PHE A 908 45.36 -4.77 22.42
N ARG A 909 44.29 -4.38 23.12
CA ARG A 909 43.97 -4.85 24.47
C ARG A 909 42.65 -5.62 24.43
N ARG A 910 42.61 -6.83 24.98
CA ARG A 910 41.35 -7.57 25.10
C ARG A 910 40.51 -6.99 26.25
N VAL A 911 39.28 -6.55 25.95
CA VAL A 911 38.39 -5.88 26.92
C VAL A 911 37.21 -6.76 27.33
N TYR A 912 36.75 -7.65 26.45
CA TYR A 912 35.66 -8.58 26.75
C TYR A 912 35.95 -9.94 26.13
N THR A 913 35.69 -11.01 26.89
CA THR A 913 35.85 -12.40 26.44
C THR A 913 34.68 -13.22 26.96
N ALA A 914 33.91 -13.79 26.05
CA ALA A 914 32.86 -14.74 26.36
C ALA A 914 32.84 -15.87 25.32
N THR A 915 31.98 -16.88 25.54
CA THR A 915 31.85 -18.02 24.63
C THR A 915 31.21 -17.68 23.28
N ASP A 916 30.55 -16.52 23.19
CA ASP A 916 29.80 -16.05 22.02
C ASP A 916 30.58 -15.00 21.21
N LEU A 917 31.38 -14.14 21.85
CA LEU A 917 32.23 -13.16 21.16
C LEU A 917 33.44 -12.71 21.99
N VAL A 918 34.42 -12.11 21.31
CA VAL A 918 35.60 -11.45 21.92
C VAL A 918 35.69 -10.01 21.41
N ILE A 919 36.00 -9.06 22.30
CA ILE A 919 36.18 -7.64 21.96
C ILE A 919 37.60 -7.22 22.30
N PHE A 920 38.27 -6.62 21.32
CA PHE A 920 39.56 -5.97 21.46
C PHE A 920 39.40 -4.45 21.32
N GLU A 921 40.11 -3.69 22.15
CA GLU A 921 40.28 -2.25 22.03
C GLU A 921 41.63 -1.95 21.38
N ASN A 922 41.59 -1.15 20.32
CA ASN A 922 42.76 -0.62 19.64
C ASN A 922 43.31 0.55 20.45
N MET A 923 44.49 0.36 21.05
CA MET A 923 45.14 1.38 21.89
C MET A 923 45.72 2.54 21.08
N ALA A 924 45.82 2.40 19.75
CA ALA A 924 46.27 3.45 18.84
C ALA A 924 45.13 4.27 18.23
N ALA A 925 43.86 4.01 18.59
CA ALA A 925 42.70 4.61 17.93
C ALA A 925 42.63 6.14 18.06
N LEU A 926 42.28 6.81 16.96
CA LEU A 926 41.94 8.23 16.94
C LEU A 926 40.40 8.41 16.95
N PRO A 927 39.86 9.48 17.55
CA PRO A 927 38.45 9.84 17.39
C PRO A 927 38.07 10.14 15.93
N THR A 928 36.79 10.02 15.59
CA THR A 928 36.26 10.33 14.24
C THR A 928 36.54 11.77 13.82
N VAL A 929 36.51 12.70 14.77
CA VAL A 929 36.93 14.09 14.58
C VAL A 929 37.98 14.45 15.64
N ALA A 930 39.25 14.40 15.24
CA ALA A 930 40.38 14.56 16.14
C ALA A 930 41.18 15.83 15.81
N VAL A 931 41.73 16.50 16.82
CA VAL A 931 42.78 17.51 16.62
C VAL A 931 44.13 16.83 16.81
N LEU A 932 44.90 16.72 15.72
CA LEU A 932 46.18 16.03 15.74
C LEU A 932 47.25 16.83 16.51
N ASP A 933 48.18 16.13 17.15
CA ASP A 933 49.40 16.74 17.66
C ASP A 933 50.37 17.10 16.50
N GLU A 934 51.48 17.78 16.79
CA GLU A 934 52.37 18.28 15.74
C GLU A 934 53.01 17.14 14.93
N ARG A 935 53.39 16.05 15.60
CA ARG A 935 54.00 14.90 14.93
C ARG A 935 53.01 14.16 14.05
N SER A 936 51.80 13.88 14.56
CA SER A 936 50.75 13.22 13.76
C SER A 936 50.24 14.12 12.63
N ALA A 937 50.27 15.44 12.80
CA ALA A 937 49.94 16.39 11.72
C ALA A 937 50.93 16.27 10.55
N VAL A 938 52.24 16.16 10.82
CA VAL A 938 53.25 15.91 9.77
C VAL A 938 53.07 14.51 9.16
N ALA A 939 52.88 13.48 9.98
CA ALA A 939 52.62 12.11 9.49
C ALA A 939 51.38 12.04 8.58
N SER A 940 50.34 12.85 8.86
CA SER A 940 49.15 12.94 8.03
C SER A 940 49.42 13.34 6.58
N GLN A 941 50.54 14.01 6.31
CA GLN A 941 50.96 14.44 4.97
C GLN A 941 51.78 13.38 4.23
N GLN A 942 52.43 12.44 4.93
CA GLN A 942 53.43 11.52 4.37
C GLN A 942 52.85 10.24 3.75
N ALA A 943 51.54 10.00 3.87
CA ALA A 943 50.71 9.10 3.05
C ALA A 943 51.26 7.68 2.71
N THR A 944 52.16 7.09 3.52
CA THR A 944 52.70 5.73 3.27
C THR A 944 52.38 4.77 4.40
N GLU A 945 52.09 3.51 4.06
CA GLU A 945 51.84 2.43 5.03
C GLU A 945 53.03 2.27 6.00
N ALA A 946 54.26 2.40 5.50
CA ALA A 946 55.48 2.38 6.30
C ALA A 946 55.52 3.51 7.35
N SER A 947 55.08 4.73 7.01
CA SER A 947 55.02 5.85 7.96
C SER A 947 54.01 5.61 9.08
N LEU A 948 52.85 5.01 8.76
CA LEU A 948 51.82 4.67 9.74
C LEU A 948 52.26 3.56 10.70
N LEU A 949 53.04 2.60 10.22
CA LEU A 949 53.55 1.51 11.06
C LEU A 949 54.74 1.94 11.93
N ALA A 950 55.52 2.94 11.51
CA ALA A 950 56.72 3.40 12.22
C ALA A 950 56.40 4.12 13.54
N GLU A 951 55.54 5.14 13.51
CA GLU A 951 55.24 5.99 14.68
C GLU A 951 53.79 5.85 15.17
N PRO A 952 53.54 5.94 16.49
CA PRO A 952 52.17 5.97 17.02
C PRO A 952 51.51 7.33 16.70
N LEU A 953 50.25 7.29 16.24
CA LEU A 953 49.44 8.49 16.06
C LEU A 953 48.84 8.92 17.40
N THR A 954 48.86 10.22 17.68
CA THR A 954 48.25 10.80 18.88
C THR A 954 47.39 12.01 18.53
N SER A 955 46.40 12.28 19.38
CA SER A 955 45.55 13.47 19.26
C SER A 955 45.59 14.29 20.53
N ARG A 956 45.43 15.61 20.41
CA ARG A 956 45.28 16.54 21.54
C ARG A 956 43.87 16.46 22.17
N GLY A 957 42.91 15.84 21.48
CA GLY A 957 41.53 15.66 21.90
C GLY A 957 40.56 15.55 20.72
N ALA A 958 39.30 15.21 20.99
CA ALA A 958 38.23 15.27 20.00
C ALA A 958 37.68 16.71 19.86
N LEU A 959 37.39 17.11 18.63
CA LEU A 959 36.80 18.42 18.35
C LEU A 959 35.29 18.45 18.62
N LEU A 960 34.60 17.35 18.28
CA LEU A 960 33.14 17.21 18.41
C LEU A 960 32.75 15.73 18.45
N SER A 961 31.63 15.45 19.11
CA SER A 961 30.91 14.17 19.09
C SER A 961 29.55 14.31 18.41
N GLY A 962 28.98 13.20 17.94
CA GLY A 962 27.75 13.13 17.17
C GLY A 962 27.84 13.79 15.80
N LEU A 963 28.85 13.47 14.99
CA LEU A 963 29.01 14.08 13.66
C LEU A 963 27.80 13.81 12.76
N VAL A 964 27.01 14.85 12.47
CA VAL A 964 25.90 14.79 11.52
C VAL A 964 26.25 15.59 10.25
N PRO A 965 26.61 14.93 9.13
CA PRO A 965 27.17 15.61 7.95
C PRO A 965 26.30 16.72 7.37
N HIS A 966 24.97 16.55 7.43
CA HIS A 966 24.00 17.46 6.84
C HIS A 966 23.60 18.65 7.75
N ARG A 967 24.09 18.67 9.00
CA ARG A 967 23.92 19.76 9.96
C ARG A 967 25.24 20.55 10.13
N ALA A 968 25.13 21.73 10.72
CA ALA A 968 26.29 22.48 11.17
C ALA A 968 26.75 21.89 12.50
N ASN A 969 27.91 21.24 12.53
CA ASN A 969 28.50 20.69 13.75
C ASN A 969 29.45 21.75 14.32
N VAL A 970 29.17 22.21 15.53
CA VAL A 970 29.88 23.34 16.12
C VAL A 970 30.71 22.86 17.30
N GLY A 971 32.00 23.23 17.34
CA GLY A 971 32.92 22.91 18.43
C GLY A 971 33.91 24.05 18.67
N ALA A 972 34.62 24.01 19.79
CA ALA A 972 35.73 24.92 20.07
C ALA A 972 37.03 24.30 19.56
N LEU A 973 37.77 25.01 18.70
CA LEU A 973 39.01 24.51 18.09
C LEU A 973 40.22 25.27 18.61
N SER A 974 41.21 24.54 19.13
CA SER A 974 42.58 25.04 19.27
C SER A 974 43.29 24.99 17.91
N ALA A 975 44.10 26.00 17.57
CA ALA A 975 44.87 26.01 16.32
C ALA A 975 45.66 24.70 16.12
N GLY A 976 45.61 24.14 14.90
CA GLY A 976 46.19 22.83 14.57
C GLY A 976 45.50 22.13 13.40
N THR A 977 45.86 20.88 13.17
CA THR A 977 45.27 20.05 12.11
C THR A 977 44.07 19.27 12.65
N VAL A 978 42.89 19.53 12.09
CA VAL A 978 41.67 18.75 12.35
C VAL A 978 41.62 17.58 11.38
N HIS A 979 41.65 16.36 11.91
CA HIS A 979 41.47 15.12 11.16
C HIS A 979 40.04 14.62 11.26
N LEU A 980 39.52 14.13 10.13
CA LEU A 980 38.17 13.61 9.99
C LEU A 980 38.25 12.21 9.34
N ALA A 981 37.83 11.18 10.06
CA ALA A 981 37.82 9.78 9.62
C ALA A 981 36.69 9.48 8.60
N VAL A 982 36.64 10.27 7.53
CA VAL A 982 35.73 10.13 6.40
C VAL A 982 36.51 10.23 5.09
N PRO A 983 36.05 9.63 3.98
CA PRO A 983 36.74 9.77 2.71
C PRO A 983 36.82 11.22 2.26
N PHE A 984 37.95 11.57 1.64
CA PHE A 984 38.21 12.91 1.13
C PHE A 984 37.10 13.41 0.20
N SER A 985 36.62 14.63 0.45
CA SER A 985 35.78 15.38 -0.47
C SER A 985 35.99 16.88 -0.29
N ASP A 986 36.03 17.59 -1.42
CA ASP A 986 36.02 19.04 -1.55
C ASP A 986 34.73 19.72 -1.02
N ARG A 987 33.66 18.93 -0.81
CA ARG A 987 32.37 19.41 -0.30
C ARG A 987 32.36 19.62 1.21
N TRP A 988 33.31 19.04 1.94
CA TRP A 988 33.46 19.32 3.37
C TRP A 988 34.05 20.71 3.56
N THR A 989 33.46 21.49 4.46
CA THR A 989 33.96 22.82 4.78
C THR A 989 34.05 22.98 6.29
N LEU A 990 35.24 23.37 6.75
CA LEU A 990 35.47 23.86 8.10
C LEU A 990 35.47 25.40 8.06
N ARG A 991 34.72 26.02 8.96
CA ARG A 991 34.78 27.47 9.21
C ARG A 991 35.25 27.72 10.62
N VAL A 992 36.24 28.59 10.82
CA VAL A 992 36.69 29.01 12.16
C VAL A 992 36.50 30.51 12.25
N ASP A 993 35.62 30.96 13.16
CA ASP A 993 35.23 32.38 13.30
C ASP A 993 34.86 33.07 11.97
N GLY A 994 34.21 32.32 11.08
CA GLY A 994 33.76 32.78 9.76
C GLY A 994 34.78 32.59 8.62
N ALA A 995 36.06 32.38 8.91
CA ALA A 995 37.08 32.08 7.90
C ALA A 995 36.95 30.64 7.40
N ARG A 996 36.93 30.45 6.07
CA ARG A 996 36.78 29.13 5.45
C ARG A 996 38.14 28.47 5.26
N ILE A 997 38.28 27.23 5.75
CA ILE A 997 39.47 26.39 5.57
C ILE A 997 39.14 25.29 4.55
N ALA A 998 40.04 25.08 3.58
CA ALA A 998 39.88 24.05 2.57
C ALA A 998 40.29 22.67 3.10
N PRO A 999 39.58 21.59 2.72
CA PRO A 999 39.99 20.22 3.06
C PRO A 999 41.23 19.80 2.26
N ARG A 1000 42.05 18.93 2.84
CA ARG A 1000 43.11 18.19 2.16
C ARG A 1000 43.03 16.68 2.46
N VAL A 1001 43.75 15.88 1.68
CA VAL A 1001 43.91 14.45 1.94
C VAL A 1001 44.84 14.26 3.15
N ALA A 1002 44.47 13.33 4.03
CA ALA A 1002 45.30 12.87 5.15
C ALA A 1002 45.42 11.35 5.15
N PHE A 1003 46.60 10.84 5.50
CA PHE A 1003 46.89 9.40 5.58
C PHE A 1003 46.53 8.63 4.29
N GLY A 1004 46.63 9.28 3.13
CA GLY A 1004 46.30 8.72 1.82
C GLY A 1004 44.80 8.46 1.54
N ALA A 1005 43.91 8.55 2.53
CA ALA A 1005 42.50 8.16 2.36
C ALA A 1005 41.46 9.06 3.08
N THR A 1006 41.84 9.70 4.19
CA THR A 1006 40.95 10.49 5.07
C THR A 1006 40.97 11.98 4.74
N THR A 1007 40.13 12.77 5.41
CA THR A 1007 40.06 14.23 5.25
C THR A 1007 40.76 14.94 6.41
N ALA A 1008 41.51 16.01 6.14
CA ALA A 1008 42.01 16.90 7.18
C ALA A 1008 41.87 18.38 6.81
N PHE A 1009 41.93 19.25 7.81
CA PHE A 1009 41.92 20.71 7.69
C PHE A 1009 43.06 21.29 8.52
N ASP A 1010 43.89 22.12 7.92
CA ASP A 1010 44.93 22.84 8.67
C ASP A 1010 44.37 24.20 9.10
N ALA A 1011 44.06 24.33 10.39
CA ALA A 1011 43.48 25.53 10.97
C ALA A 1011 44.55 26.36 11.69
N PRO A 1012 44.99 27.51 11.12
CA PRO A 1012 46.05 28.31 11.71
C PRO A 1012 45.59 29.15 12.91
N VAL A 1013 44.28 29.27 13.13
CA VAL A 1013 43.68 30.14 14.17
C VAL A 1013 42.77 29.29 15.07
N ALA A 1014 42.76 29.60 16.37
CA ALA A 1014 41.83 29.03 17.33
C ALA A 1014 40.51 29.82 17.33
N GLY A 1015 39.38 29.15 17.53
CA GLY A 1015 38.07 29.83 17.49
C GLY A 1015 36.89 28.88 17.46
N ARG A 1016 35.70 29.43 17.21
CA ARG A 1016 34.48 28.64 17.04
C ARG A 1016 34.49 27.96 15.68
N ALA A 1017 34.65 26.65 15.68
CA ALA A 1017 34.67 25.83 14.48
C ALA A 1017 33.25 25.36 14.09
N GLU A 1018 32.88 25.50 12.82
CA GLU A 1018 31.68 24.93 12.21
C GLU A 1018 32.11 23.97 11.08
N LEU A 1019 31.83 22.68 11.26
CA LEU A 1019 32.07 21.64 10.27
C LEU A 1019 30.74 21.21 9.62
N ARG A 1020 30.68 21.28 8.29
CA ARG A 1020 29.48 20.91 7.52
C ARG A 1020 29.82 20.39 6.13
N LEU A 1021 28.99 19.44 5.65
CA LEU A 1021 28.98 19.01 4.26
C LEU A 1021 28.04 19.88 3.42
N ARG A 1022 28.53 20.44 2.31
CA ARG A 1022 27.70 21.18 1.36
C ARG A 1022 27.01 20.23 0.38
N ALA A 1023 25.69 20.37 0.24
CA ALA A 1023 24.94 19.63 -0.77
C ALA A 1023 25.20 20.20 -2.17
N GLY A 1024 25.51 19.34 -3.14
CA GLY A 1024 25.70 19.73 -4.54
C GLY A 1024 24.38 20.12 -5.22
N LEU A 1025 24.41 21.15 -6.07
CA LEU A 1025 23.24 21.59 -6.84
C LEU A 1025 22.72 20.49 -7.78
N SER A 1026 23.63 19.79 -8.47
CA SER A 1026 23.30 18.68 -9.37
C SER A 1026 22.54 17.56 -8.66
N HIS A 1027 22.97 17.19 -7.45
CA HIS A 1027 22.30 16.18 -6.62
C HIS A 1027 20.87 16.58 -6.26
N ARG A 1028 20.65 17.85 -5.90
CA ARG A 1028 19.31 18.36 -5.59
C ARG A 1028 18.38 18.34 -6.80
N VAL A 1029 18.89 18.70 -7.98
CA VAL A 1029 18.12 18.64 -9.24
C VAL A 1029 17.75 17.18 -9.57
N LEU A 1030 18.68 16.24 -9.41
CA LEU A 1030 18.42 14.82 -9.64
C LEU A 1030 17.37 14.27 -8.67
N ILE A 1031 17.42 14.61 -7.38
CA ILE A 1031 16.38 14.22 -6.43
C ILE A 1031 15.04 14.88 -6.79
N ALA A 1032 15.01 16.15 -7.18
CA ALA A 1032 13.77 16.81 -7.58
C ALA A 1032 13.12 16.08 -8.78
N MET A 1033 13.93 15.69 -9.78
CA MET A 1033 13.48 14.87 -10.90
C MET A 1033 12.98 13.49 -10.44
N GLN A 1034 13.68 12.84 -9.51
CA GLN A 1034 13.25 11.58 -8.93
C GLN A 1034 11.88 11.70 -8.25
N VAL A 1035 11.68 12.71 -7.40
CA VAL A 1035 10.40 12.97 -6.74
C VAL A 1035 9.28 13.21 -7.76
N LEU A 1036 9.54 13.98 -8.83
CA LEU A 1036 8.58 14.20 -9.91
C LEU A 1036 8.19 12.89 -10.62
N LEU A 1037 9.14 12.00 -10.87
CA LEU A 1037 8.88 10.68 -11.46
C LEU A 1037 8.00 9.81 -10.55
N TRP A 1038 8.29 9.76 -9.24
CA TRP A 1038 7.45 9.04 -8.28
C TRP A 1038 6.03 9.60 -8.23
N VAL A 1039 5.87 10.93 -8.18
CA VAL A 1039 4.56 11.60 -8.20
C VAL A 1039 3.81 11.29 -9.51
N PHE A 1040 4.50 11.28 -10.65
CA PHE A 1040 3.93 10.95 -11.95
C PHE A 1040 3.38 9.51 -12.00
N VAL A 1041 4.16 8.53 -11.53
CA VAL A 1041 3.73 7.12 -11.47
C VAL A 1041 2.55 6.94 -10.51
N LEU A 1042 2.57 7.61 -9.36
CA LEU A 1042 1.46 7.62 -8.40
C LEU A 1042 0.19 8.22 -9.03
N ALA A 1043 0.31 9.34 -9.76
CA ALA A 1043 -0.83 9.98 -10.41
C ALA A 1043 -1.51 9.06 -11.44
N ILE A 1044 -0.73 8.36 -12.28
CA ILE A 1044 -1.26 7.39 -13.25
C ILE A 1044 -1.95 6.22 -12.54
N THR A 1045 -1.39 5.77 -11.43
CA THR A 1045 -1.94 4.67 -10.63
C THR A 1045 -3.32 4.99 -10.07
N PHE A 1046 -3.55 6.21 -9.57
CA PHE A 1046 -4.79 6.57 -8.86
C PHE A 1046 -5.86 7.26 -9.72
N ASN A 1047 -5.52 7.96 -10.81
CA ASN A 1047 -6.51 8.72 -11.60
C ASN A 1047 -6.12 8.93 -13.08
N PRO A 1048 -6.28 7.91 -13.95
CA PRO A 1048 -5.80 7.97 -15.33
C PRO A 1048 -6.62 8.90 -16.26
N SER A 1049 -7.88 9.22 -15.92
CA SER A 1049 -8.77 9.99 -16.81
C SER A 1049 -8.49 11.50 -16.79
N ARG A 1050 -8.09 12.07 -15.65
CA ARG A 1050 -7.75 13.51 -15.54
C ARG A 1050 -6.53 13.91 -16.37
N PHE A 1051 -5.55 13.02 -16.53
CA PHE A 1051 -4.31 13.35 -17.23
C PHE A 1051 -4.47 13.32 -18.75
N ARG A 1052 -5.23 12.35 -19.28
CA ARG A 1052 -5.54 12.33 -20.72
C ARG A 1052 -6.41 13.52 -21.14
N GLY A 1053 -7.34 13.98 -20.29
CA GLY A 1053 -8.11 15.19 -20.54
C GLY A 1053 -7.22 16.44 -20.67
N ARG A 1054 -6.21 16.58 -19.79
CA ARG A 1054 -5.26 17.71 -19.84
C ARG A 1054 -4.24 17.61 -20.98
N VAL A 1055 -3.78 16.42 -21.33
CA VAL A 1055 -2.87 16.23 -22.48
C VAL A 1055 -3.61 16.39 -23.81
N ARG A 1056 -4.88 15.98 -23.90
CA ARG A 1056 -5.74 16.30 -25.06
C ARG A 1056 -6.04 17.79 -25.14
N ALA A 1057 -6.42 18.42 -24.03
CA ALA A 1057 -6.64 19.87 -24.01
C ALA A 1057 -5.36 20.65 -24.34
N ALA A 1058 -4.20 20.21 -23.87
CA ALA A 1058 -2.91 20.81 -24.24
C ALA A 1058 -2.56 20.58 -25.72
N ARG A 1059 -2.92 19.43 -26.31
CA ARG A 1059 -2.77 19.17 -27.75
C ARG A 1059 -3.75 19.98 -28.60
N GLU A 1060 -5.01 20.11 -28.18
CA GLU A 1060 -6.01 20.96 -28.83
C GLU A 1060 -5.61 22.43 -28.76
N VAL A 1061 -5.07 22.91 -27.64
CA VAL A 1061 -4.55 24.29 -27.54
C VAL A 1061 -3.34 24.51 -28.45
N VAL A 1062 -2.47 23.51 -28.64
CA VAL A 1062 -1.34 23.58 -29.59
C VAL A 1062 -1.80 23.45 -31.05
N GLU A 1063 -2.78 22.60 -31.37
CA GLU A 1063 -3.36 22.50 -32.73
C GLU A 1063 -4.19 23.73 -33.11
N VAL A 1064 -4.89 24.35 -32.16
CA VAL A 1064 -5.63 25.61 -32.38
C VAL A 1064 -4.65 26.78 -32.54
N SER A 1065 -3.54 26.80 -31.79
CA SER A 1065 -2.46 27.79 -31.95
C SER A 1065 -1.74 27.68 -33.30
N LEU A 1066 -1.52 26.46 -33.80
CA LEU A 1066 -0.88 26.24 -35.11
C LEU A 1066 -1.82 26.55 -36.28
N ARG A 1067 -3.14 26.29 -36.12
CA ARG A 1067 -4.15 26.71 -37.11
C ARG A 1067 -4.39 28.21 -37.15
N SER A 1068 -4.22 28.93 -36.03
CA SER A 1068 -4.39 30.39 -36.01
C SER A 1068 -3.23 31.15 -36.67
N ASP A 1069 -2.03 30.57 -36.70
CA ASP A 1069 -0.87 31.18 -37.36
C ASP A 1069 -0.87 30.92 -38.87
N ASP A 1070 -1.30 29.73 -39.34
CA ASP A 1070 -1.45 29.46 -40.78
C ASP A 1070 -2.57 30.27 -41.46
N GLN A 1071 -3.60 30.70 -40.70
CA GLN A 1071 -4.65 31.57 -41.24
C GLN A 1071 -4.29 33.06 -41.30
N ARG A 1072 -3.18 33.49 -40.69
CA ARG A 1072 -2.70 34.89 -40.75
C ARG A 1072 -1.69 35.17 -41.86
N VAL A 1073 -1.20 34.14 -42.55
CA VAL A 1073 -0.22 34.28 -43.65
C VAL A 1073 -0.89 34.17 -45.05
N GLY A 1074 -2.20 33.90 -45.11
CA GLY A 1074 -2.95 33.70 -46.36
C GLY A 1074 -3.90 34.83 -46.75
N VAL A 1075 -3.77 36.04 -46.20
CA VAL A 1075 -4.49 37.24 -46.68
C VAL A 1075 -3.53 38.44 -46.64
N ALA A 1076 -2.68 38.52 -47.66
CA ALA A 1076 -2.08 39.74 -48.19
C ALA A 1076 -1.89 39.53 -49.70
#